data_AF-A0A9E7JPN3-F1
#
_entry.id   AF-A0A9E7JPN3-F1
#
_cell.length_a   1.000
_cell.length_b   1.000
_cell.length_c   1.000
_cell.angle_alpha   90.00
_cell.angle_beta   90.00
_cell.angle_gamma   90.00
#
_symmetry.space_group_name_H-M   'P 1'
#
loop_
_entity.id
_entity.type
_entity.pdbx_description
1 polymer ?
#
loop_
_entity_poly.entity_id
_entity_poly.type
_entity_poly.pdbx_seq_one_letter_code
_entity_poly.pdbx_strand_id
1 'polypeptide(L)'
;MKTAASILRPEPGTISPTAPASMAYNFLFLLSCIAVVSSSSHAYVYPPLVEGLSFTFYKSTCPDLESIVRSYLKQLFQSDISVASGLLRLHFHDCFVQGCDGSILLDGSFGGPSEKDAPPNLTLRPAAFKAIDELQTLITQACGPVVSCADIAALAARDSVRSTGGPKYKVPLGRRDGLSYATEEDVLSFLPSPTSNVTALIDVFTELDLTIKDLVTLSGAHTIGIAHCSSFEDRLFPTQDSTLDPIFAEKLYLTCPALNSTNTTVIDIRTPNTFDNKYFVDLLHREGLFTSDQGLYDDSRTKPFVIVFALCQRMFFENFVYSMTKMGQLSVLTGSQGDIRRNCSALNSNLSWYAVDGDGHDAYDYPPLADGLSFDFYDATCPFVEHLVRCYLEQAFGNDTGLAAGLLRVHFHDCFVQGCDGSILLDGSAGGPSEKDAPPNLTLRPAAFEAIDELQALLTAACGHVVSCADIAALAARDSVYLSGGPDYEVPLGRRDGLSYATIEAVLSFIPPPTSNVTDLIDLFGKLGLDAYDLVSLSGAHTIGIAHCASFENRLFPAQDPTLDQTFAENLYLTCPVANTSNTTALDVRSPDAFDNNYYVDLLNSQGLFTSDQGLYADARTQPTVTGFAVDQSLFFDKFVYSMTKMGQLSVLTGDQGEIRKNCSAINAGDEFSWSVADGDGGESKLQCLPLMPISKQGWLKPVSRTEQALLPMAASLLLWLLSCVAFLSSSSEAYDYPPLVDGLSFGFYKSTCPSLKSIVRKHLKQAFENDVGLAAGLLRLHFHDCFVQGCDGSILLDGSAGGPSEKDAPPNLTLRPAAFEAINDLQAVIAKACGQVVSCADIAALAARYSVRLVLSISFLLRHLTITTPWLECTKTEPSSCKSQSGGPSYKVPLGRRDGLSFATRNDVLSSLPAPTSNVTDLLDAFGKLDLDADDLVALSGGHTIGIGHCTSFEKRLFPTQDSTLDQTFADNLYLTCPVANTTNTTVLDVRSPDTFDNKYYVDLLNRQGLFTSDQDLYTDSRTQPIVERFAAKQSLFFKKFVFSITKMGQLSVLTGNQGEIRSNCSAINSSNNLLSSSEGGSNAF
;
A
#
# COMPACT_ATOMS: atom_id res chain seq x y z
N MET A 1 84.17 -2.32 33.68
CA MET A 1 85.49 -3.02 33.67
C MET A 1 85.30 -4.44 33.14
N LYS A 2 86.38 -5.06 32.64
CA LYS A 2 86.68 -6.51 32.45
C LYS A 2 85.67 -7.53 33.04
N THR A 3 85.35 -8.69 32.46
CA THR A 3 85.75 -9.49 31.25
C THR A 3 84.79 -10.72 31.17
N ALA A 4 84.60 -11.54 30.14
CA ALA A 4 85.02 -11.71 28.72
C ALA A 4 83.86 -12.50 28.01
N ALA A 5 83.73 -12.82 26.71
CA ALA A 5 84.62 -13.13 25.57
C ALA A 5 85.42 -14.46 25.67
N SER A 6 85.53 -15.32 24.65
CA SER A 6 84.83 -15.44 23.34
C SER A 6 85.26 -16.74 22.62
N ILE A 7 84.37 -17.43 21.89
CA ILE A 7 84.72 -18.42 20.84
C ILE A 7 83.83 -18.19 19.59
N LEU A 8 84.39 -18.41 18.39
CA LEU A 8 83.84 -18.12 17.06
C LEU A 8 83.49 -19.45 16.33
N ARG A 9 82.32 -19.58 15.67
CA ARG A 9 82.03 -19.40 14.21
C ARG A 9 82.84 -20.35 13.27
N PRO A 10 82.29 -20.83 12.12
CA PRO A 10 81.33 -20.13 11.23
C PRO A 10 80.11 -20.93 10.70
N GLU A 11 79.49 -20.38 9.65
CA GLU A 11 78.18 -20.58 8.99
C GLU A 11 78.14 -21.70 7.89
N PRO A 12 77.05 -21.97 7.10
CA PRO A 12 75.82 -21.15 6.83
C PRO A 12 74.43 -21.86 6.79
N GLY A 13 73.34 -21.08 6.60
CA GLY A 13 72.11 -21.56 5.92
C GLY A 13 70.72 -21.13 6.45
N THR A 14 70.12 -20.06 5.88
CA THR A 14 68.67 -19.75 5.69
C THR A 14 67.63 -20.00 6.82
N ILE A 15 66.95 -19.00 7.45
CA ILE A 15 65.83 -18.12 6.98
C ILE A 15 64.43 -18.80 7.04
N SER A 16 63.32 -18.23 7.58
CA SER A 16 63.05 -17.02 8.44
C SER A 16 61.55 -17.01 8.94
N PRO A 17 61.02 -16.01 9.72
CA PRO A 17 60.12 -16.30 10.87
C PRO A 17 58.90 -15.32 11.07
N THR A 18 58.58 -14.97 12.34
CA THR A 18 57.64 -13.93 12.89
C THR A 18 56.20 -14.40 13.22
N ALA A 19 55.39 -13.77 14.10
CA ALA A 19 55.51 -12.47 14.80
C ALA A 19 54.88 -12.45 16.25
N PRO A 20 55.04 -11.37 17.07
CA PRO A 20 54.54 -11.30 18.47
C PRO A 20 53.67 -10.07 18.88
N ALA A 21 52.95 -10.24 20.01
CA ALA A 21 52.60 -9.27 21.08
C ALA A 21 51.81 -7.96 20.81
N SER A 22 50.62 -7.84 21.45
CA SER A 22 50.11 -6.60 22.11
C SER A 22 48.90 -6.89 23.03
N MET A 23 48.84 -6.32 24.24
CA MET A 23 47.65 -6.33 25.12
C MET A 23 47.64 -5.13 26.09
N ALA A 24 47.09 -3.98 25.65
CA ALA A 24 46.89 -2.81 26.50
C ALA A 24 45.66 -1.93 26.16
N TYR A 25 45.00 -2.14 25.01
CA TYR A 25 43.93 -1.26 24.51
C TYR A 25 42.50 -1.76 24.73
N ASN A 26 42.32 -3.01 25.20
CA ASN A 26 41.05 -3.73 25.03
C ASN A 26 39.97 -3.44 26.09
N PHE A 27 40.27 -2.71 27.17
CA PHE A 27 39.33 -2.55 28.30
C PHE A 27 38.35 -1.38 28.17
N LEU A 28 38.62 -0.40 27.29
CA LEU A 28 37.71 0.71 26.99
C LEU A 28 36.70 0.39 25.86
N PHE A 29 36.90 -0.70 25.12
CA PHE A 29 36.02 -1.11 24.01
C PHE A 29 34.91 -2.09 24.41
N LEU A 30 35.04 -2.77 25.56
CA LEU A 30 34.06 -3.81 25.96
C LEU A 30 32.70 -3.25 26.42
N LEU A 31 32.65 -2.00 26.90
CA LEU A 31 31.42 -1.39 27.42
C LEU A 31 30.48 -0.82 26.34
N SER A 32 30.98 -0.55 25.13
CA SER A 32 30.16 -0.10 23.99
C SER A 32 29.46 -1.24 23.26
N CYS A 33 29.94 -2.48 23.38
CA CYS A 33 29.49 -3.60 22.54
C CYS A 33 28.30 -4.40 23.09
N ILE A 34 27.89 -4.20 24.35
CA ILE A 34 26.75 -4.93 24.95
C ILE A 34 25.40 -4.28 24.58
N ALA A 35 25.38 -3.01 24.19
CA ALA A 35 24.15 -2.26 23.88
C ALA A 35 23.65 -2.39 22.42
N VAL A 36 24.36 -3.12 21.55
CA VAL A 36 24.10 -3.12 20.08
C VAL A 36 23.97 -4.55 19.52
N VAL A 37 23.33 -5.45 20.27
CA VAL A 37 23.03 -6.84 19.83
C VAL A 37 21.55 -7.17 20.00
N SER A 38 20.69 -6.45 19.27
CA SER A 38 19.28 -6.80 19.10
C SER A 38 18.72 -6.29 17.78
N SER A 39 17.86 -7.10 17.14
CA SER A 39 17.03 -6.78 15.96
C SER A 39 17.73 -6.26 14.69
N SER A 40 18.66 -7.05 14.13
CA SER A 40 18.93 -7.03 12.69
C SER A 40 17.76 -7.69 11.93
N SER A 41 16.66 -6.95 11.78
CA SER A 41 15.42 -7.43 11.14
C SER A 41 15.64 -7.71 9.66
N HIS A 42 15.52 -8.96 9.23
CA HIS A 42 15.43 -9.29 7.82
C HIS A 42 14.10 -8.74 7.26
N ALA A 43 14.16 -8.00 6.15
CA ALA A 43 12.97 -7.55 5.45
C ALA A 43 12.44 -8.67 4.57
N TYR A 44 11.21 -9.13 4.82
CA TYR A 44 10.50 -10.01 3.90
C TYR A 44 10.17 -9.26 2.61
N VAL A 45 10.20 -9.96 1.48
CA VAL A 45 9.60 -9.47 0.23
C VAL A 45 8.09 -9.62 0.37
N TYR A 46 7.38 -8.52 0.16
CA TYR A 46 5.91 -8.49 0.15
C TYR A 46 5.40 -8.38 -1.29
N PRO A 47 4.21 -8.91 -1.60
CA PRO A 47 3.53 -8.57 -2.85
C PRO A 47 3.26 -7.05 -2.91
N PRO A 48 3.09 -6.47 -4.12
CA PRO A 48 2.60 -5.09 -4.25
C PRO A 48 1.29 -4.92 -3.48
N LEU A 49 1.14 -3.78 -2.80
CA LEU A 49 -0.09 -3.51 -2.07
C LEU A 49 -1.23 -3.16 -3.04
N VAL A 50 -2.43 -3.62 -2.71
CA VAL A 50 -3.66 -3.11 -3.30
C VAL A 50 -3.86 -1.67 -2.85
N GLU A 51 -4.45 -0.85 -3.72
CA GLU A 51 -4.76 0.56 -3.45
C GLU A 51 -5.66 0.68 -2.20
N GLY A 52 -5.45 1.71 -1.38
CA GLY A 52 -6.07 1.82 -0.06
C GLY A 52 -5.36 1.06 1.09
N LEU A 53 -4.61 -0.02 0.82
CA LEU A 53 -3.92 -0.78 1.88
C LEU A 53 -2.52 -0.25 2.21
N SER A 54 -2.16 -0.24 3.50
CA SER A 54 -0.86 0.22 4.00
C SER A 54 -0.36 -0.57 5.21
N PHE A 55 0.96 -0.80 5.27
CA PHE A 55 1.66 -1.36 6.44
C PHE A 55 1.72 -0.43 7.66
N THR A 56 1.22 0.79 7.53
CA THR A 56 1.14 1.79 8.61
C THR A 56 -0.22 2.50 8.64
N PHE A 57 -1.27 1.87 8.09
CA PHE A 57 -2.61 2.47 7.96
C PHE A 57 -3.11 3.03 9.30
N TYR A 58 -3.18 2.18 10.34
CA TYR A 58 -3.60 2.57 11.68
C TYR A 58 -2.50 3.21 12.54
N LYS A 59 -1.37 3.65 11.98
CA LYS A 59 -0.25 4.15 12.80
C LYS A 59 -0.57 5.46 13.53
N SER A 60 -1.43 6.30 12.97
CA SER A 60 -1.94 7.51 13.62
C SER A 60 -3.28 7.26 14.34
N THR A 61 -4.22 6.58 13.69
CA THR A 61 -5.59 6.36 14.21
C THR A 61 -5.71 5.28 15.30
N CYS A 62 -4.81 4.30 15.35
CA CYS A 62 -4.76 3.31 16.42
C CYS A 62 -3.32 2.80 16.64
N PRO A 63 -2.41 3.64 17.17
CA PRO A 63 -0.98 3.31 17.28
C PRO A 63 -0.72 2.03 18.11
N ASP A 64 -1.59 1.74 19.08
CA ASP A 64 -1.51 0.55 19.93
C ASP A 64 -2.19 -0.70 19.36
N LEU A 65 -2.79 -0.66 18.16
CA LEU A 65 -3.49 -1.80 17.54
C LEU A 65 -2.70 -3.12 17.57
N GLU A 66 -1.46 -3.10 17.05
CA GLU A 66 -0.59 -4.28 17.06
C GLU A 66 -0.11 -4.68 18.46
N SER A 67 -0.29 -3.82 19.46
CA SER A 67 0.06 -4.03 20.86
C SER A 67 -1.11 -4.69 21.61
N ILE A 68 -2.34 -4.20 21.41
CA ILE A 68 -3.60 -4.73 21.92
C ILE A 68 -3.85 -6.15 21.42
N VAL A 69 -3.92 -6.35 20.10
CA VAL A 69 -4.20 -7.65 19.47
C VAL A 69 -3.27 -8.73 20.01
N ARG A 70 -1.97 -8.43 20.00
CA ARG A 70 -0.89 -9.29 20.49
C ARG A 70 -0.95 -9.57 21.98
N SER A 71 -1.38 -8.61 22.79
CA SER A 71 -1.42 -8.76 24.26
C SER A 71 -2.64 -9.55 24.71
N TYR A 72 -3.79 -9.37 24.04
CA TYR A 72 -4.98 -10.21 24.22
C TYR A 72 -4.72 -11.65 23.73
N LEU A 73 -4.31 -11.84 22.46
CA LEU A 73 -4.13 -13.18 21.89
C LEU A 73 -3.05 -13.99 22.63
N LYS A 74 -1.98 -13.36 23.11
CA LYS A 74 -0.98 -14.04 23.96
C LYS A 74 -1.58 -14.59 25.26
N GLN A 75 -2.58 -13.95 25.85
CA GLN A 75 -3.28 -14.46 27.03
C GLN A 75 -4.28 -15.55 26.64
N LEU A 76 -5.04 -15.35 25.56
CA LEU A 76 -5.99 -16.34 25.04
C LEU A 76 -5.30 -17.68 24.73
N PHE A 77 -4.17 -17.64 24.01
CA PHE A 77 -3.38 -18.84 23.64
C PHE A 77 -2.67 -19.51 24.83
N GLN A 78 -2.56 -18.87 25.99
CA GLN A 78 -2.13 -19.52 27.24
C GLN A 78 -3.26 -20.34 27.87
N SER A 79 -4.53 -20.08 27.52
CA SER A 79 -5.70 -20.83 27.98
C SER A 79 -6.15 -21.89 26.97
N ASP A 80 -6.22 -21.56 25.68
CA ASP A 80 -6.45 -22.51 24.58
C ASP A 80 -5.66 -22.10 23.33
N ILE A 81 -4.55 -22.79 23.08
CA ILE A 81 -3.69 -22.61 21.90
C ILE A 81 -4.40 -22.98 20.59
N SER A 82 -5.43 -23.84 20.62
CA SER A 82 -6.14 -24.29 19.41
C SER A 82 -7.13 -23.26 18.85
N VAL A 83 -7.31 -22.12 19.54
CA VAL A 83 -7.93 -20.93 18.95
C VAL A 83 -7.02 -20.30 17.88
N ALA A 84 -5.70 -20.47 17.96
CA ALA A 84 -4.76 -19.91 16.97
C ALA A 84 -5.00 -20.46 15.55
N SER A 85 -5.15 -21.77 15.42
CA SER A 85 -5.55 -22.43 14.16
C SER A 85 -6.97 -22.05 13.73
N GLY A 86 -7.88 -21.81 14.68
CA GLY A 86 -9.24 -21.33 14.40
C GLY A 86 -9.26 -19.95 13.76
N LEU A 87 -8.49 -18.99 14.29
CA LEU A 87 -8.34 -17.64 13.76
C LEU A 87 -7.62 -17.61 12.41
N LEU A 88 -6.60 -18.46 12.23
CA LEU A 88 -5.89 -18.60 10.95
C LEU A 88 -6.81 -19.15 9.86
N ARG A 89 -7.61 -20.18 10.19
CA ARG A 89 -8.60 -20.75 9.27
C ARG A 89 -9.73 -19.76 8.96
N LEU A 90 -10.20 -19.00 9.95
CA LEU A 90 -11.26 -18.00 9.77
C LEU A 90 -10.91 -16.98 8.70
N HIS A 91 -9.71 -16.40 8.73
CA HIS A 91 -9.26 -15.44 7.71
C HIS A 91 -8.92 -16.08 6.34
N PHE A 92 -8.55 -17.37 6.30
CA PHE A 92 -8.47 -18.09 5.02
C PHE A 92 -9.86 -18.23 4.38
N HIS A 93 -10.85 -18.67 5.16
CA HIS A 93 -12.21 -18.90 4.68
C HIS A 93 -12.86 -17.61 4.17
N ASP A 94 -12.74 -16.53 4.94
CA ASP A 94 -13.11 -15.16 4.56
C ASP A 94 -12.59 -14.77 3.15
N CYS A 95 -11.27 -14.75 3.00
CA CYS A 95 -10.58 -14.32 1.79
C CYS A 95 -10.88 -15.11 0.51
N PHE A 96 -11.44 -16.31 0.62
CA PHE A 96 -11.58 -17.22 -0.53
C PHE A 96 -12.92 -17.11 -1.25
N VAL A 97 -14.00 -16.66 -0.62
CA VAL A 97 -15.35 -16.71 -1.22
C VAL A 97 -15.69 -15.43 -1.98
N GLN A 98 -15.88 -14.31 -1.28
CA GLN A 98 -16.14 -13.00 -1.93
C GLN A 98 -14.98 -12.01 -1.80
N GLY A 99 -14.17 -12.11 -0.74
CA GLY A 99 -12.97 -11.29 -0.53
C GLY A 99 -12.56 -11.24 0.93
N CYS A 100 -11.39 -10.65 1.22
CA CYS A 100 -10.96 -10.43 2.60
C CYS A 100 -11.66 -9.20 3.21
N ASP A 101 -12.98 -9.22 3.29
CA ASP A 101 -13.82 -8.14 3.80
C ASP A 101 -14.53 -8.52 5.13
N GLY A 102 -14.20 -9.66 5.73
CA GLY A 102 -14.85 -10.10 6.96
C GLY A 102 -16.31 -10.54 6.76
N SER A 103 -16.80 -10.79 5.54
CA SER A 103 -18.19 -11.20 5.27
C SER A 103 -18.61 -12.43 6.07
N ILE A 104 -17.69 -13.39 6.24
CA ILE A 104 -17.89 -14.61 7.02
C ILE A 104 -18.23 -14.36 8.50
N LEU A 105 -17.94 -13.16 9.00
CA LEU A 105 -18.24 -12.77 10.37
C LEU A 105 -19.72 -12.42 10.56
N LEU A 106 -20.48 -12.09 9.51
CA LEU A 106 -21.91 -11.76 9.58
C LEU A 106 -22.78 -12.96 10.00
N ASP A 107 -23.86 -12.68 10.74
CA ASP A 107 -24.93 -13.64 11.03
C ASP A 107 -26.04 -13.62 9.97
N GLY A 108 -26.78 -14.73 9.84
CA GLY A 108 -27.90 -14.86 8.91
C GLY A 108 -29.06 -13.90 9.21
N SER A 109 -29.64 -13.33 8.15
CA SER A 109 -30.74 -12.36 8.21
C SER A 109 -32.10 -12.99 7.91
N PHE A 110 -33.17 -12.18 7.99
CA PHE A 110 -34.52 -12.61 7.57
C PHE A 110 -34.62 -12.98 6.07
N GLY A 111 -33.59 -12.65 5.26
CA GLY A 111 -33.50 -13.03 3.85
C GLY A 111 -32.95 -14.44 3.58
N GLY A 112 -32.23 -15.05 4.53
CA GLY A 112 -31.62 -16.37 4.35
C GLY A 112 -30.38 -16.62 5.22
N PRO A 113 -29.85 -17.86 5.23
CA PRO A 113 -28.62 -18.21 5.92
C PRO A 113 -27.43 -17.37 5.45
N SER A 114 -26.46 -17.17 6.33
CA SER A 114 -25.22 -16.46 6.04
C SER A 114 -24.13 -17.38 5.46
N GLU A 115 -23.07 -16.78 4.94
CA GLU A 115 -21.83 -17.47 4.62
C GLU A 115 -21.32 -18.33 5.79
N LYS A 116 -21.47 -17.85 7.04
CA LYS A 116 -21.09 -18.56 8.27
C LYS A 116 -21.87 -19.86 8.48
N ASP A 117 -23.12 -19.91 8.01
CA ASP A 117 -24.02 -21.06 8.13
C ASP A 117 -23.77 -22.14 7.06
N ALA A 118 -22.99 -21.85 6.02
CA ALA A 118 -22.72 -22.78 4.93
C ALA A 118 -21.88 -23.99 5.39
N PRO A 119 -22.07 -25.21 4.80
CA PRO A 119 -21.52 -26.45 5.36
C PRO A 119 -20.01 -26.50 5.66
N PRO A 120 -19.10 -25.91 4.85
CA PRO A 120 -17.67 -25.87 5.19
C PRO A 120 -17.37 -25.01 6.43
N ASN A 121 -18.19 -23.98 6.68
CA ASN A 121 -18.00 -22.95 7.69
C ASN A 121 -18.56 -23.35 9.06
N LEU A 122 -19.52 -24.28 9.12
CA LEU A 122 -20.08 -24.86 10.35
C LEU A 122 -19.04 -25.50 11.30
N THR A 123 -17.81 -25.75 10.82
CA THR A 123 -16.69 -26.30 11.61
C THR A 123 -15.67 -25.24 12.05
N LEU A 124 -15.90 -23.96 11.75
CA LEU A 124 -15.10 -22.85 12.28
C LEU A 124 -15.36 -22.71 13.79
N ARG A 125 -14.31 -22.46 14.57
CA ARG A 125 -14.42 -22.42 16.04
C ARG A 125 -15.22 -21.20 16.50
N PRO A 126 -16.30 -21.35 17.31
CA PRO A 126 -17.00 -20.22 17.92
C PRO A 126 -16.09 -19.34 18.77
N ALA A 127 -15.06 -19.92 19.39
CA ALA A 127 -14.02 -19.20 20.13
C ALA A 127 -13.10 -18.33 19.25
N ALA A 128 -13.06 -18.53 17.93
CA ALA A 128 -12.34 -17.66 17.00
C ALA A 128 -13.16 -16.40 16.68
N PHE A 129 -14.45 -16.54 16.33
CA PHE A 129 -15.36 -15.41 16.15
C PHE A 129 -15.40 -14.54 17.41
N LYS A 130 -15.67 -15.14 18.57
CA LYS A 130 -15.69 -14.46 19.88
C LYS A 130 -14.38 -13.74 20.22
N ALA A 131 -13.25 -14.21 19.71
CA ALA A 131 -11.95 -13.55 19.88
C ALA A 131 -11.76 -12.37 18.91
N ILE A 132 -12.39 -12.37 17.73
CA ILE A 132 -12.49 -11.17 16.87
C ILE A 132 -13.41 -10.14 17.52
N ASP A 133 -14.57 -10.55 18.05
CA ASP A 133 -15.55 -9.65 18.70
C ASP A 133 -14.96 -8.99 19.96
N GLU A 134 -14.26 -9.76 20.81
CA GLU A 134 -13.55 -9.22 21.98
C GLU A 134 -12.36 -8.33 21.59
N LEU A 135 -11.65 -8.65 20.50
CA LEU A 135 -10.61 -7.77 19.98
C LEU A 135 -11.19 -6.46 19.45
N GLN A 136 -12.27 -6.51 18.67
CA GLN A 136 -12.97 -5.32 18.17
C GLN A 136 -13.47 -4.46 19.33
N THR A 137 -14.00 -5.08 20.39
CA THR A 137 -14.40 -4.37 21.62
C THR A 137 -13.19 -3.67 22.27
N LEU A 138 -12.07 -4.38 22.47
CA LEU A 138 -10.87 -3.83 23.10
C LEU A 138 -10.16 -2.77 22.25
N ILE A 139 -10.21 -2.87 20.93
CA ILE A 139 -9.66 -1.90 19.98
C ILE A 139 -10.54 -0.66 19.94
N THR A 140 -11.87 -0.83 19.88
CA THR A 140 -12.84 0.27 19.93
C THR A 140 -12.72 1.06 21.24
N GLN A 141 -12.50 0.37 22.37
CA GLN A 141 -12.24 0.99 23.67
C GLN A 141 -10.90 1.76 23.76
N ALA A 142 -9.95 1.50 22.86
CA ALA A 142 -8.61 2.10 22.90
C ALA A 142 -8.36 3.12 21.78
N CYS A 143 -9.14 3.07 20.69
CA CYS A 143 -8.90 3.81 19.45
C CYS A 143 -10.17 4.29 18.73
N GLY A 144 -11.35 4.05 19.31
CA GLY A 144 -12.62 4.21 18.59
C GLY A 144 -12.84 3.16 17.49
N PRO A 145 -14.02 3.19 16.84
CA PRO A 145 -14.45 2.19 15.85
C PRO A 145 -13.82 2.48 14.47
N VAL A 146 -12.49 2.59 14.44
CA VAL A 146 -11.70 2.95 13.25
C VAL A 146 -11.10 1.74 12.55
N VAL A 147 -11.09 0.55 13.18
CA VAL A 147 -10.47 -0.67 12.66
C VAL A 147 -11.56 -1.67 12.26
N SER A 148 -11.56 -2.09 10.99
CA SER A 148 -12.52 -3.09 10.47
C SER A 148 -12.32 -4.48 11.08
N CYS A 149 -13.41 -5.25 11.16
CA CYS A 149 -13.33 -6.64 11.58
C CYS A 149 -12.48 -7.50 10.63
N ALA A 150 -12.48 -7.17 9.32
CA ALA A 150 -11.58 -7.73 8.32
C ALA A 150 -10.08 -7.55 8.67
N ASP A 151 -9.67 -6.34 9.09
CA ASP A 151 -8.30 -6.08 9.53
C ASP A 151 -7.97 -6.77 10.86
N ILE A 152 -8.92 -6.86 11.78
CA ILE A 152 -8.75 -7.60 13.04
C ILE A 152 -8.54 -9.10 12.76
N ALA A 153 -9.29 -9.69 11.82
CA ALA A 153 -9.09 -11.06 11.38
C ALA A 153 -7.70 -11.28 10.76
N ALA A 154 -7.25 -10.37 9.89
CA ALA A 154 -5.91 -10.43 9.29
C ALA A 154 -4.77 -10.31 10.32
N LEU A 155 -4.91 -9.40 11.29
CA LEU A 155 -3.97 -9.22 12.40
C LEU A 155 -3.95 -10.43 13.35
N ALA A 156 -5.12 -10.99 13.65
CA ALA A 156 -5.26 -12.16 14.49
C ALA A 156 -4.65 -13.41 13.82
N ALA A 157 -4.89 -13.63 12.53
CA ALA A 157 -4.26 -14.70 11.76
C ALA A 157 -2.72 -14.61 11.78
N ARG A 158 -2.15 -13.39 11.65
CA ARG A 158 -0.70 -13.17 11.81
C ARG A 158 -0.22 -13.53 13.21
N ASP A 159 -0.82 -12.97 14.26
CA ASP A 159 -0.31 -13.19 15.62
C ASP A 159 -0.61 -14.61 16.13
N SER A 160 -1.58 -15.33 15.57
CA SER A 160 -1.71 -16.79 15.68
C SER A 160 -0.46 -17.50 15.16
N VAL A 161 -0.12 -17.31 13.88
CA VAL A 161 1.07 -17.91 13.23
C VAL A 161 2.34 -17.61 14.02
N ARG A 162 2.52 -16.36 14.44
CA ARG A 162 3.67 -15.94 15.24
C ARG A 162 3.72 -16.59 16.63
N SER A 163 2.58 -16.72 17.30
CA SER A 163 2.53 -17.22 18.69
C SER A 163 2.72 -18.73 18.79
N THR A 164 2.36 -19.47 17.74
CA THR A 164 2.67 -20.90 17.59
C THR A 164 4.07 -21.17 17.06
N GLY A 165 4.90 -20.14 16.79
CA GLY A 165 6.32 -20.30 16.42
C GLY A 165 6.69 -19.99 14.97
N GLY A 166 5.70 -19.57 14.16
CA GLY A 166 5.87 -19.14 12.78
C GLY A 166 6.54 -17.76 12.60
N PRO A 167 6.67 -17.29 11.35
CA PRO A 167 7.37 -16.04 11.04
C PRO A 167 6.65 -14.80 11.59
N LYS A 168 7.41 -13.77 11.98
CA LYS A 168 6.87 -12.44 12.29
C LYS A 168 6.92 -11.54 11.06
N TYR A 169 5.77 -11.22 10.49
CA TYR A 169 5.62 -10.34 9.33
C TYR A 169 4.71 -9.14 9.63
N LYS A 170 4.79 -8.09 8.80
CA LYS A 170 3.77 -7.03 8.76
C LYS A 170 2.55 -7.51 7.96
N VAL A 171 1.37 -7.06 8.35
CA VAL A 171 0.14 -7.19 7.56
C VAL A 171 -0.16 -5.81 6.95
N PRO A 172 -0.53 -5.69 5.67
CA PRO A 172 -1.08 -4.46 5.12
C PRO A 172 -2.54 -4.32 5.56
N LEU A 173 -2.91 -3.14 6.03
CA LEU A 173 -4.19 -2.85 6.70
C LEU A 173 -4.90 -1.69 5.99
N GLY A 174 -6.17 -1.48 6.27
CA GLY A 174 -7.07 -0.58 5.54
C GLY A 174 -8.19 -1.30 4.80
N ARG A 175 -8.51 -2.54 5.20
CA ARG A 175 -9.68 -3.27 4.71
C ARG A 175 -10.93 -2.59 5.25
N ARG A 176 -11.98 -2.56 4.46
CA ARG A 176 -13.35 -2.28 4.89
C ARG A 176 -14.13 -3.58 5.05
N ASP A 177 -15.19 -3.52 5.84
CA ASP A 177 -16.05 -4.65 6.13
C ASP A 177 -17.13 -4.89 5.05
N GLY A 178 -17.42 -6.15 4.76
CA GLY A 178 -18.40 -6.58 3.76
C GLY A 178 -19.82 -6.10 4.03
N LEU A 179 -20.45 -5.49 3.03
CA LEU A 179 -21.85 -5.03 3.06
C LEU A 179 -22.88 -6.15 2.79
N SER A 180 -22.39 -7.35 2.46
CA SER A 180 -23.17 -8.57 2.22
C SER A 180 -22.32 -9.80 2.54
N TYR A 181 -22.96 -10.97 2.62
CA TYR A 181 -22.32 -12.27 2.76
C TYR A 181 -22.60 -13.15 1.54
N ALA A 182 -21.68 -14.09 1.25
CA ALA A 182 -21.78 -14.97 0.10
C ALA A 182 -22.87 -16.04 0.27
N THR A 183 -23.36 -16.61 -0.84
CA THR A 183 -24.37 -17.68 -0.80
C THR A 183 -23.73 -19.05 -0.53
N GLU A 184 -24.54 -20.03 -0.10
CA GLU A 184 -24.06 -21.41 0.08
C GLU A 184 -23.45 -22.01 -1.20
N GLU A 185 -23.94 -21.62 -2.39
CA GLU A 185 -23.43 -22.08 -3.68
C GLU A 185 -22.04 -21.49 -4.00
N ASP A 186 -21.81 -20.21 -3.68
CA ASP A 186 -20.49 -19.57 -3.79
C ASP A 186 -19.50 -20.22 -2.83
N VAL A 187 -19.90 -20.42 -1.57
CA VAL A 187 -19.06 -21.03 -0.52
C VAL A 187 -18.64 -22.46 -0.91
N LEU A 188 -19.56 -23.25 -1.47
CA LEU A 188 -19.28 -24.61 -1.95
C LEU A 188 -18.46 -24.66 -3.24
N SER A 189 -18.43 -23.57 -4.02
CA SER A 189 -17.61 -23.46 -5.24
C SER A 189 -16.17 -23.03 -4.94
N PHE A 190 -15.99 -22.10 -4.00
CA PHE A 190 -14.68 -21.49 -3.73
C PHE A 190 -13.92 -22.04 -2.52
N LEU A 191 -14.57 -22.68 -1.54
CA LEU A 191 -13.85 -23.32 -0.43
C LEU A 191 -13.45 -24.77 -0.77
N PRO A 192 -12.15 -25.10 -0.78
CA PRO A 192 -11.72 -26.46 -1.13
C PRO A 192 -12.19 -27.51 -0.12
N SER A 193 -12.88 -28.54 -0.60
CA SER A 193 -13.18 -29.73 0.19
C SER A 193 -11.89 -30.44 0.64
N PRO A 194 -11.83 -31.00 1.86
CA PRO A 194 -10.73 -31.89 2.25
C PRO A 194 -10.61 -33.12 1.34
N THR A 195 -11.68 -33.50 0.63
CA THR A 195 -11.70 -34.60 -0.36
C THR A 195 -11.30 -34.18 -1.78
N SER A 196 -11.03 -32.90 -2.04
CA SER A 196 -10.68 -32.39 -3.38
C SER A 196 -9.37 -32.96 -3.92
N ASN A 197 -9.33 -33.29 -5.20
CA ASN A 197 -8.10 -33.65 -5.91
C ASN A 197 -7.28 -32.40 -6.27
N VAL A 198 -5.98 -32.56 -6.50
CA VAL A 198 -5.04 -31.44 -6.73
C VAL A 198 -5.35 -30.59 -7.96
N THR A 199 -6.01 -31.13 -9.00
CA THR A 199 -6.45 -30.29 -10.12
C THR A 199 -7.50 -29.28 -9.65
N ALA A 200 -8.55 -29.74 -8.97
CA ALA A 200 -9.58 -28.85 -8.40
C ALA A 200 -9.00 -27.83 -7.39
N LEU A 201 -8.00 -28.22 -6.60
CA LEU A 201 -7.27 -27.29 -5.72
C LEU A 201 -6.52 -26.20 -6.51
N ILE A 202 -5.89 -26.57 -7.64
CA ILE A 202 -5.16 -25.63 -8.49
C ILE A 202 -6.13 -24.71 -9.23
N ASP A 203 -7.25 -25.23 -9.72
CA ASP A 203 -8.24 -24.46 -10.49
C ASP A 203 -8.81 -23.32 -9.63
N VAL A 204 -9.32 -23.62 -8.43
CA VAL A 204 -9.86 -22.63 -7.46
C VAL A 204 -8.81 -21.57 -7.10
N PHE A 205 -7.57 -21.97 -6.78
CA PHE A 205 -6.52 -21.00 -6.47
C PHE A 205 -6.16 -20.13 -7.68
N THR A 206 -6.15 -20.69 -8.89
CA THR A 206 -5.81 -19.95 -10.12
C THR A 206 -6.87 -18.91 -10.47
N GLU A 207 -8.15 -19.21 -10.22
CA GLU A 207 -9.26 -18.26 -10.39
C GLU A 207 -9.12 -17.02 -9.48
N LEU A 208 -8.65 -17.23 -8.25
CA LEU A 208 -8.34 -16.18 -7.28
C LEU A 208 -6.97 -15.47 -7.52
N ASP A 209 -6.39 -15.56 -8.72
CA ASP A 209 -5.02 -15.10 -9.07
C ASP A 209 -3.90 -15.67 -8.15
N LEU A 210 -4.20 -16.65 -7.29
CA LEU A 210 -3.23 -17.41 -6.51
C LEU A 210 -2.56 -18.48 -7.38
N THR A 211 -1.38 -18.92 -6.98
CA THR A 211 -0.52 -19.77 -7.80
C THR A 211 -0.25 -21.13 -7.13
N ILE A 212 0.23 -22.14 -7.85
CA ILE A 212 0.39 -23.54 -7.33
C ILE A 212 1.24 -23.62 -6.04
N LYS A 213 2.20 -22.72 -5.87
CA LYS A 213 2.97 -22.55 -4.64
C LYS A 213 2.18 -21.81 -3.57
N ASP A 214 1.37 -20.81 -3.91
CA ASP A 214 0.48 -20.17 -2.93
C ASP A 214 -0.47 -21.23 -2.34
N LEU A 215 -1.00 -22.15 -3.17
CA LEU A 215 -1.69 -23.38 -2.73
C LEU A 215 -0.85 -24.19 -1.74
N VAL A 216 0.29 -24.78 -2.15
CA VAL A 216 1.07 -25.65 -1.26
C VAL A 216 1.59 -24.92 -0.01
N THR A 217 1.83 -23.62 -0.11
CA THR A 217 2.26 -22.78 1.02
C THR A 217 1.12 -22.53 2.00
N LEU A 218 -0.08 -22.17 1.52
CA LEU A 218 -1.22 -21.88 2.39
C LEU A 218 -1.81 -23.16 2.99
N SER A 219 -1.82 -24.28 2.27
CA SER A 219 -2.08 -25.61 2.86
C SER A 219 -1.10 -25.96 3.98
N GLY A 220 0.13 -25.40 3.95
CA GLY A 220 1.09 -25.47 5.05
C GLY A 220 0.57 -24.94 6.40
N ALA A 221 -0.52 -24.16 6.43
CA ALA A 221 -1.20 -23.77 7.66
C ALA A 221 -1.73 -24.97 8.49
N HIS A 222 -1.97 -26.12 7.84
CA HIS A 222 -2.39 -27.37 8.47
C HIS A 222 -1.34 -27.97 9.45
N THR A 223 -0.15 -27.37 9.57
CA THR A 223 0.81 -27.66 10.66
C THR A 223 0.28 -27.38 12.06
N ILE A 224 -0.81 -26.59 12.20
CA ILE A 224 -1.53 -26.40 13.46
C ILE A 224 -3.02 -26.68 13.33
N GLY A 225 -3.59 -27.37 14.32
CA GLY A 225 -5.03 -27.55 14.47
C GLY A 225 -5.53 -28.99 14.48
N ILE A 226 -6.85 -29.13 14.40
CA ILE A 226 -7.59 -30.39 14.51
C ILE A 226 -8.63 -30.54 13.41
N ALA A 227 -8.95 -31.78 13.06
CA ALA A 227 -10.01 -32.16 12.13
C ALA A 227 -11.03 -33.09 12.81
N HIS A 228 -12.28 -33.06 12.33
CA HIS A 228 -13.30 -34.04 12.68
C HIS A 228 -13.19 -35.28 11.78
N CYS A 229 -13.55 -36.47 12.29
CA CYS A 229 -13.49 -37.71 11.49
C CYS A 229 -14.24 -37.62 10.15
N SER A 230 -15.37 -36.91 10.12
CA SER A 230 -16.18 -36.68 8.91
C SER A 230 -15.45 -35.93 7.78
N SER A 231 -14.30 -35.30 8.06
CA SER A 231 -13.47 -34.61 7.07
C SER A 231 -12.44 -35.50 6.37
N PHE A 232 -12.26 -36.75 6.81
CA PHE A 232 -11.30 -37.70 6.22
C PHE A 232 -11.77 -39.17 6.24
N GLU A 233 -13.04 -39.44 6.56
CA GLU A 233 -13.58 -40.80 6.63
C GLU A 233 -13.65 -41.51 5.27
N ASP A 234 -13.58 -40.76 4.16
CA ASP A 234 -13.40 -41.25 2.79
C ASP A 234 -12.11 -42.07 2.62
N ARG A 235 -11.10 -41.82 3.46
CA ARG A 235 -9.82 -42.53 3.46
C ARG A 235 -9.79 -43.76 4.36
N LEU A 236 -10.84 -43.99 5.14
CA LEU A 236 -10.98 -45.10 6.08
C LEU A 236 -12.12 -46.05 5.68
N PHE A 237 -13.18 -45.55 5.06
CA PHE A 237 -14.43 -46.27 4.84
C PHE A 237 -15.03 -45.97 3.44
N PRO A 238 -15.66 -46.96 2.78
CA PRO A 238 -15.77 -48.38 3.15
C PRO A 238 -14.49 -49.18 2.88
N THR A 239 -13.48 -48.58 2.25
CA THR A 239 -12.18 -49.18 1.93
C THR A 239 -11.11 -48.18 2.32
N GLN A 240 -10.05 -48.65 3.00
CA GLN A 240 -8.93 -47.77 3.36
C GLN A 240 -8.24 -47.25 2.09
N ASP A 241 -7.86 -45.98 2.10
CA ASP A 241 -6.98 -45.40 1.09
C ASP A 241 -5.61 -46.11 1.11
N SER A 242 -5.21 -46.62 -0.05
CA SER A 242 -3.92 -47.29 -0.26
C SER A 242 -2.71 -46.36 -0.23
N THR A 243 -2.92 -45.03 -0.26
CA THR A 243 -1.87 -44.01 -0.20
C THR A 243 -1.55 -43.56 1.23
N LEU A 244 -2.30 -44.04 2.23
CA LEU A 244 -2.17 -43.76 3.67
C LEU A 244 -1.22 -44.78 4.34
N ASP A 245 -0.36 -44.33 5.27
CA ASP A 245 0.50 -45.24 6.04
C ASP A 245 -0.35 -46.23 6.90
N PRO A 246 -0.08 -47.55 6.87
CA PRO A 246 -0.90 -48.52 7.60
C PRO A 246 -0.91 -48.36 9.14
N ILE A 247 0.17 -47.87 9.74
CA ILE A 247 0.27 -47.67 11.20
C ILE A 247 -0.46 -46.38 11.59
N PHE A 248 -0.44 -45.36 10.74
CA PHE A 248 -1.26 -44.18 10.92
C PHE A 248 -2.75 -44.50 10.71
N ALA A 249 -3.11 -45.29 9.69
CA ALA A 249 -4.47 -45.76 9.48
C ALA A 249 -5.03 -46.53 10.69
N GLU A 250 -4.24 -47.39 11.34
CA GLU A 250 -4.64 -48.09 12.57
C GLU A 250 -4.97 -47.10 13.71
N LYS A 251 -4.16 -46.06 13.92
CA LYS A 251 -4.44 -44.98 14.90
C LYS A 251 -5.72 -44.20 14.54
N LEU A 252 -5.93 -43.94 13.26
CA LEU A 252 -7.13 -43.25 12.77
C LEU A 252 -8.38 -44.11 12.95
N TYR A 253 -8.34 -45.43 12.72
CA TYR A 253 -9.47 -46.32 13.04
C TYR A 253 -9.78 -46.40 14.55
N LEU A 254 -8.76 -46.34 15.42
CA LEU A 254 -8.98 -46.26 16.88
C LEU A 254 -9.63 -44.93 17.30
N THR A 255 -9.40 -43.86 16.55
CA THR A 255 -9.97 -42.53 16.80
C THR A 255 -11.35 -42.36 16.16
N CYS A 256 -11.54 -42.91 14.96
CA CYS A 256 -12.71 -42.80 14.10
C CYS A 256 -13.24 -44.22 13.75
N PRO A 257 -13.85 -44.93 14.72
CA PRO A 257 -14.16 -46.36 14.58
C PRO A 257 -15.32 -46.68 13.62
N ALA A 258 -16.02 -45.67 13.11
CA ALA A 258 -17.09 -45.79 12.11
C ALA A 258 -17.31 -44.45 11.39
N LEU A 259 -17.99 -44.50 10.24
CA LEU A 259 -18.56 -43.33 9.55
C LEU A 259 -19.40 -42.48 10.51
N ASN A 260 -19.40 -41.16 10.31
CA ASN A 260 -20.07 -40.14 11.13
C ASN A 260 -19.62 -40.14 12.61
N SER A 261 -18.38 -40.53 12.89
CA SER A 261 -17.80 -40.34 14.23
C SER A 261 -17.63 -38.84 14.53
N THR A 262 -18.05 -38.41 15.73
CA THR A 262 -17.92 -37.02 16.19
C THR A 262 -16.56 -36.70 16.80
N ASN A 263 -15.64 -37.68 16.85
CA ASN A 263 -14.30 -37.52 17.38
C ASN A 263 -13.43 -36.59 16.52
N THR A 264 -12.33 -36.11 17.10
CA THR A 264 -11.34 -35.26 16.44
C THR A 264 -9.94 -35.84 16.59
N THR A 265 -9.07 -35.49 15.63
CA THR A 265 -7.62 -35.74 15.68
C THR A 265 -6.87 -34.46 15.30
N VAL A 266 -5.60 -34.38 15.65
CA VAL A 266 -4.70 -33.35 15.11
C VAL A 266 -4.38 -33.60 13.63
N ILE A 267 -4.11 -32.52 12.88
CA ILE A 267 -3.78 -32.59 11.46
C ILE A 267 -2.28 -32.88 11.26
N ASP A 268 -1.42 -32.17 11.99
CA ASP A 268 0.02 -32.42 12.11
C ASP A 268 0.27 -33.34 13.32
N ILE A 269 0.77 -34.55 13.08
CA ILE A 269 0.94 -35.56 14.14
C ILE A 269 2.28 -35.47 14.87
N ARG A 270 3.18 -34.60 14.40
CA ARG A 270 4.55 -34.44 14.95
C ARG A 270 4.61 -33.25 15.90
N THR A 271 3.96 -32.14 15.57
CA THR A 271 4.05 -30.85 16.25
C THR A 271 2.71 -30.07 16.24
N PRO A 272 1.58 -30.67 16.66
CA PRO A 272 0.20 -30.19 16.41
C PRO A 272 -0.19 -28.76 16.86
N ASN A 273 0.64 -28.12 17.69
CA ASN A 273 0.44 -26.76 18.21
C ASN A 273 1.60 -25.81 17.85
N THR A 274 2.56 -26.25 17.03
CA THR A 274 3.72 -25.46 16.60
C THR A 274 3.64 -25.19 15.12
N PHE A 275 3.68 -23.93 14.71
CA PHE A 275 3.72 -23.58 13.30
C PHE A 275 5.14 -23.74 12.78
N ASP A 276 5.46 -24.91 12.24
CA ASP A 276 6.74 -25.19 11.58
C ASP A 276 6.55 -25.86 10.20
N ASN A 277 7.40 -26.79 9.79
CA ASN A 277 7.29 -27.50 8.52
C ASN A 277 6.90 -29.00 8.65
N LYS A 278 6.51 -29.52 9.82
CA LYS A 278 6.25 -30.96 9.97
C LYS A 278 5.02 -31.46 9.20
N TYR A 279 3.96 -30.67 9.02
CA TYR A 279 2.89 -30.99 8.05
C TYR A 279 3.42 -31.55 6.72
N PHE A 280 4.42 -30.88 6.10
CA PHE A 280 5.00 -31.37 4.85
C PHE A 280 5.81 -32.66 5.03
N VAL A 281 6.43 -32.86 6.19
CA VAL A 281 7.10 -34.11 6.57
C VAL A 281 6.09 -35.24 6.77
N ASP A 282 4.89 -34.97 7.31
CA ASP A 282 3.79 -35.93 7.41
C ASP A 282 3.36 -36.38 6.00
N LEU A 283 3.21 -35.44 5.05
CA LEU A 283 2.91 -35.78 3.65
C LEU A 283 3.99 -36.69 3.01
N LEU A 284 5.28 -36.44 3.29
CA LEU A 284 6.38 -37.29 2.80
C LEU A 284 6.30 -38.73 3.33
N HIS A 285 5.79 -38.92 4.55
CA HIS A 285 5.68 -40.23 5.21
C HIS A 285 4.36 -40.96 4.94
N ARG A 286 3.48 -40.41 4.10
CA ARG A 286 2.10 -40.90 3.87
C ARG A 286 1.18 -40.75 5.09
N GLU A 287 1.49 -39.77 5.94
CA GLU A 287 0.77 -39.44 7.17
C GLU A 287 -0.02 -38.11 7.06
N GLY A 288 -0.17 -37.55 5.85
CA GLY A 288 -1.13 -36.47 5.63
C GLY A 288 -2.56 -36.93 5.92
N LEU A 289 -3.39 -36.08 6.54
CA LEU A 289 -4.72 -36.48 7.02
C LEU A 289 -5.78 -36.45 5.91
N PHE A 290 -5.93 -35.33 5.21
CA PHE A 290 -6.94 -35.18 4.15
C PHE A 290 -6.49 -35.77 2.81
N THR A 291 -7.45 -36.09 1.93
CA THR A 291 -7.18 -36.56 0.56
C THR A 291 -6.52 -35.46 -0.29
N SER A 292 -6.99 -34.22 -0.11
CA SER A 292 -6.38 -32.99 -0.64
C SER A 292 -4.92 -32.83 -0.20
N ASP A 293 -4.65 -32.89 1.12
CA ASP A 293 -3.32 -32.81 1.71
C ASP A 293 -2.35 -33.85 1.12
N GLN A 294 -2.70 -35.14 1.22
CA GLN A 294 -1.81 -36.21 0.76
C GLN A 294 -1.60 -36.16 -0.76
N GLY A 295 -2.62 -35.71 -1.49
CA GLY A 295 -2.55 -35.40 -2.92
C GLY A 295 -1.46 -34.39 -3.25
N LEU A 296 -1.20 -33.38 -2.41
CA LEU A 296 -0.13 -32.38 -2.65
C LEU A 296 1.27 -33.00 -2.73
N TYR A 297 1.49 -34.17 -2.12
CA TYR A 297 2.74 -34.90 -2.28
C TYR A 297 2.72 -35.88 -3.45
N ASP A 298 1.57 -36.43 -3.85
CA ASP A 298 1.51 -37.42 -4.93
C ASP A 298 1.35 -36.81 -6.34
N ASP A 299 0.82 -35.59 -6.47
CA ASP A 299 0.75 -34.86 -7.75
C ASP A 299 2.08 -34.18 -8.10
N SER A 300 2.53 -34.32 -9.35
CA SER A 300 3.84 -33.85 -9.82
C SER A 300 4.00 -32.33 -9.83
N ARG A 301 2.90 -31.56 -9.84
CA ARG A 301 2.89 -30.08 -9.88
C ARG A 301 3.17 -29.47 -8.50
N THR A 302 2.70 -30.12 -7.44
CA THR A 302 2.72 -29.63 -6.06
C THR A 302 3.80 -30.30 -5.20
N LYS A 303 4.07 -31.59 -5.45
CA LYS A 303 5.12 -32.41 -4.80
C LYS A 303 6.47 -31.70 -4.61
N PRO A 304 7.00 -30.91 -5.58
CA PRO A 304 8.31 -30.28 -5.40
C PRO A 304 8.31 -29.21 -4.31
N PHE A 305 7.22 -28.46 -4.16
CA PHE A 305 7.08 -27.46 -3.10
C PHE A 305 6.94 -28.15 -1.73
N VAL A 306 6.19 -29.25 -1.64
CA VAL A 306 6.10 -30.09 -0.43
C VAL A 306 7.50 -30.57 0.00
N ILE A 307 8.30 -31.10 -0.93
CA ILE A 307 9.67 -31.55 -0.65
C ILE A 307 10.57 -30.38 -0.18
N VAL A 308 10.54 -29.23 -0.87
CA VAL A 308 11.35 -28.05 -0.51
C VAL A 308 10.97 -27.50 0.87
N PHE A 309 9.68 -27.47 1.21
CA PHE A 309 9.20 -26.99 2.50
C PHE A 309 9.47 -27.99 3.63
N ALA A 310 9.28 -29.30 3.42
CA ALA A 310 9.67 -30.36 4.37
C ALA A 310 11.17 -30.35 4.68
N LEU A 311 12.03 -30.04 3.69
CA LEU A 311 13.48 -29.95 3.87
C LEU A 311 13.95 -28.60 4.43
N CYS A 312 13.22 -27.50 4.20
CA CYS A 312 13.64 -26.16 4.61
C CYS A 312 12.49 -25.29 5.11
N GLN A 313 12.30 -25.29 6.43
CA GLN A 313 11.37 -24.41 7.16
C GLN A 313 11.57 -22.92 6.85
N ARG A 314 12.79 -22.46 6.54
CA ARG A 314 13.03 -21.07 6.11
C ARG A 314 12.35 -20.77 4.77
N MET A 315 12.46 -21.67 3.79
CA MET A 315 11.79 -21.50 2.50
C MET A 315 10.28 -21.55 2.65
N PHE A 316 9.75 -22.41 3.53
CA PHE A 316 8.33 -22.40 3.88
C PHE A 316 7.93 -21.03 4.45
N PHE A 317 8.60 -20.56 5.50
CA PHE A 317 8.26 -19.30 6.18
C PHE A 317 8.37 -18.07 5.28
N GLU A 318 9.40 -17.94 4.45
CA GLU A 318 9.56 -16.79 3.54
C GLU A 318 8.47 -16.77 2.46
N ASN A 319 8.05 -17.93 1.96
CA ASN A 319 6.92 -18.01 1.04
C ASN A 319 5.58 -17.82 1.76
N PHE A 320 5.42 -18.33 2.99
CA PHE A 320 4.18 -18.16 3.76
C PHE A 320 3.89 -16.70 4.05
N VAL A 321 4.90 -15.90 4.40
CA VAL A 321 4.73 -14.44 4.53
C VAL A 321 4.24 -13.81 3.22
N TYR A 322 4.81 -14.20 2.07
CA TYR A 322 4.40 -13.67 0.77
C TYR A 322 2.97 -14.09 0.39
N SER A 323 2.69 -15.39 0.40
CA SER A 323 1.41 -15.97 -0.02
C SER A 323 0.27 -15.59 0.92
N MET A 324 0.51 -15.52 2.24
CA MET A 324 -0.48 -15.04 3.21
C MET A 324 -0.74 -13.53 3.06
N THR A 325 0.28 -12.72 2.76
CA THR A 325 0.08 -11.28 2.46
C THR A 325 -0.57 -11.07 1.08
N LYS A 326 -0.45 -12.03 0.15
CA LYS A 326 -1.14 -11.98 -1.15
C LYS A 326 -2.61 -12.39 -1.00
N MET A 327 -2.86 -13.51 -0.33
CA MET A 327 -4.20 -14.00 0.02
C MET A 327 -5.00 -12.93 0.77
N GLY A 328 -4.41 -12.31 1.80
CA GLY A 328 -5.04 -11.25 2.59
C GLY A 328 -5.41 -9.97 1.80
N GLN A 329 -5.18 -9.92 0.48
CA GLN A 329 -5.52 -8.80 -0.39
C GLN A 329 -6.45 -9.20 -1.54
N LEU A 330 -7.04 -10.40 -1.51
CA LEU A 330 -8.05 -10.84 -2.47
C LEU A 330 -9.35 -10.05 -2.26
N SER A 331 -9.84 -9.44 -3.34
CA SER A 331 -11.12 -8.70 -3.42
C SER A 331 -11.41 -7.78 -2.22
N VAL A 332 -10.37 -7.17 -1.64
CA VAL A 332 -10.50 -6.30 -0.47
C VAL A 332 -11.33 -5.07 -0.80
N LEU A 333 -12.32 -4.79 0.05
CA LEU A 333 -13.00 -3.51 0.08
C LEU A 333 -12.07 -2.48 0.76
N THR A 334 -11.98 -1.28 0.20
CA THR A 334 -11.13 -0.18 0.68
C THR A 334 -11.81 1.17 0.46
N GLY A 335 -11.34 2.26 1.08
CA GLY A 335 -11.93 3.58 0.91
C GLY A 335 -13.36 3.64 1.44
N SER A 336 -14.35 3.63 0.55
CA SER A 336 -15.81 3.61 0.78
C SER A 336 -16.47 2.27 0.46
N GLN A 337 -15.75 1.33 -0.16
CA GLN A 337 -16.32 0.13 -0.81
C GLN A 337 -16.99 -0.83 0.18
N GLY A 338 -16.83 -0.60 1.48
CA GLY A 338 -17.44 -1.33 2.58
C GLY A 338 -17.41 -0.51 3.88
N ASP A 339 -17.82 -1.14 4.96
CA ASP A 339 -18.13 -0.52 6.26
C ASP A 339 -16.91 -0.50 7.23
N ILE A 340 -17.12 0.02 8.45
CA ILE A 340 -16.47 -0.51 9.66
C ILE A 340 -17.59 -0.93 10.62
N ARG A 341 -17.73 -2.23 10.83
CA ARG A 341 -18.84 -2.76 11.63
C ARG A 341 -18.62 -2.53 13.13
N ARG A 342 -19.66 -2.02 13.77
CA ARG A 342 -19.73 -1.88 15.25
C ARG A 342 -19.92 -3.20 15.98
N ASN A 343 -20.46 -4.19 15.28
CA ASN A 343 -20.51 -5.59 15.67
C ASN A 343 -20.10 -6.41 14.45
N CYS A 344 -19.03 -7.20 14.53
CA CYS A 344 -18.57 -8.02 13.41
C CYS A 344 -19.64 -8.98 12.88
N SER A 345 -20.65 -9.32 13.71
CA SER A 345 -21.78 -10.18 13.34
C SER A 345 -22.95 -9.50 12.63
N ALA A 346 -22.96 -8.18 12.48
CA ALA A 346 -24.07 -7.44 11.87
C ALA A 346 -23.63 -6.32 10.92
N LEU A 347 -24.49 -5.98 9.96
CA LEU A 347 -24.38 -4.77 9.15
C LEU A 347 -24.89 -3.56 9.94
N ASN A 348 -24.29 -2.37 9.73
CA ASN A 348 -24.82 -1.12 10.27
C ASN A 348 -26.17 -0.78 9.57
N SER A 349 -27.15 -0.23 10.29
CA SER A 349 -28.56 -0.22 9.86
C SER A 349 -29.00 1.10 9.20
N ASN A 350 -29.50 1.02 7.96
CA ASN A 350 -29.62 2.17 7.06
C ASN A 350 -31.07 2.68 6.84
N LEU A 351 -31.23 3.96 6.54
CA LEU A 351 -32.50 4.65 6.23
C LEU A 351 -32.40 5.36 4.87
N SER A 352 -33.41 5.21 4.00
CA SER A 352 -33.26 5.48 2.56
C SER A 352 -34.31 6.42 1.95
N TRP A 353 -33.84 7.50 1.33
CA TRP A 353 -34.35 8.16 0.11
C TRP A 353 -33.29 9.17 -0.40
N TYR A 354 -33.17 9.56 -1.67
CA TYR A 354 -33.82 9.07 -2.90
C TYR A 354 -32.72 8.51 -3.86
N ALA A 355 -32.59 8.99 -5.11
CA ALA A 355 -31.48 8.69 -6.03
C ALA A 355 -31.44 9.67 -7.23
N VAL A 356 -30.24 9.87 -7.81
CA VAL A 356 -29.99 10.35 -9.18
C VAL A 356 -28.78 9.55 -9.74
N ASP A 357 -28.75 9.29 -11.04
CA ASP A 357 -27.79 8.37 -11.68
C ASP A 357 -26.38 8.95 -11.88
N GLY A 358 -25.33 8.10 -11.78
CA GLY A 358 -24.05 8.32 -12.46
C GLY A 358 -22.77 8.01 -11.65
N ASP A 359 -22.03 6.99 -12.10
CA ASP A 359 -20.57 6.82 -11.99
C ASP A 359 -19.91 6.97 -10.59
N GLY A 360 -19.78 5.84 -9.88
CA GLY A 360 -19.37 5.80 -8.47
C GLY A 360 -17.94 6.25 -8.16
N HIS A 361 -17.85 7.33 -7.38
CA HIS A 361 -16.77 7.69 -6.47
C HIS A 361 -17.39 8.01 -5.11
N ASP A 362 -16.85 7.42 -4.05
CA ASP A 362 -17.04 7.81 -2.65
C ASP A 362 -15.63 7.64 -2.02
N ALA A 363 -14.94 8.59 -1.39
CA ALA A 363 -15.30 9.89 -0.81
C ALA A 363 -16.26 9.79 0.39
N TYR A 364 -16.09 10.68 1.37
CA TYR A 364 -17.24 11.12 2.14
C TYR A 364 -18.14 11.93 1.19
N ASP A 365 -19.45 11.81 1.33
CA ASP A 365 -20.38 12.76 0.72
C ASP A 365 -20.06 14.15 1.30
N TYR A 366 -19.45 15.03 0.51
CA TYR A 366 -19.09 16.37 0.93
C TYR A 366 -20.09 17.38 0.32
N PRO A 367 -20.55 18.38 1.09
CA PRO A 367 -21.41 19.43 0.56
C PRO A 367 -20.68 20.19 -0.57
N PRO A 368 -21.40 20.61 -1.63
CA PRO A 368 -20.80 21.33 -2.77
C PRO A 368 -19.93 22.51 -2.33
N LEU A 369 -18.72 22.61 -2.90
CA LEU A 369 -17.74 23.59 -2.46
C LEU A 369 -18.14 25.03 -2.80
N ALA A 370 -17.88 25.95 -1.88
CA ALA A 370 -18.02 27.39 -2.09
C ALA A 370 -16.95 27.93 -3.05
N ASP A 371 -17.32 28.90 -3.89
CA ASP A 371 -16.47 29.46 -4.93
C ASP A 371 -15.13 29.99 -4.39
N GLY A 372 -14.03 29.39 -4.86
CA GLY A 372 -12.66 29.76 -4.48
C GLY A 372 -12.03 28.92 -3.38
N LEU A 373 -12.72 27.91 -2.83
CA LEU A 373 -12.12 26.89 -1.97
C LEU A 373 -11.72 25.62 -2.77
N SER A 374 -10.72 24.88 -2.29
CA SER A 374 -10.37 23.54 -2.77
C SER A 374 -9.70 22.70 -1.66
N PHE A 375 -9.77 21.38 -1.76
CA PHE A 375 -9.02 20.47 -0.87
C PHE A 375 -7.51 20.48 -1.16
N ASP A 376 -7.09 20.76 -2.41
CA ASP A 376 -5.68 20.81 -2.84
C ASP A 376 -5.08 22.25 -2.85
N PHE A 377 -5.76 23.23 -2.24
CA PHE A 377 -5.48 24.67 -2.41
C PHE A 377 -4.02 25.08 -2.13
N TYR A 378 -3.35 24.40 -1.20
CA TYR A 378 -1.97 24.71 -0.79
C TYR A 378 -0.91 23.74 -1.35
N ASP A 379 -1.25 22.73 -2.16
CA ASP A 379 -0.30 21.72 -2.65
C ASP A 379 0.90 22.31 -3.42
N ALA A 380 0.68 23.43 -4.13
CA ALA A 380 1.73 24.09 -4.90
C ALA A 380 2.53 25.15 -4.09
N THR A 381 2.00 25.63 -2.96
CA THR A 381 2.48 26.83 -2.25
C THR A 381 2.93 26.55 -0.82
N CYS A 382 2.24 25.65 -0.13
CA CYS A 382 2.59 25.17 1.21
C CYS A 382 2.23 23.66 1.37
N PRO A 383 2.86 22.72 0.63
CA PRO A 383 2.54 21.28 0.60
C PRO A 383 2.72 20.51 1.93
N PHE A 384 3.00 21.22 3.03
CA PHE A 384 3.13 20.66 4.38
C PHE A 384 2.19 21.34 5.39
N VAL A 385 1.28 22.24 4.96
CA VAL A 385 0.42 23.04 5.84
C VAL A 385 -0.34 22.18 6.85
N GLU A 386 -1.08 21.16 6.38
CA GLU A 386 -1.87 20.30 7.25
C GLU A 386 -1.00 19.46 8.18
N HIS A 387 0.14 18.97 7.69
CA HIS A 387 1.08 18.19 8.50
C HIS A 387 1.70 19.02 9.63
N LEU A 388 1.98 20.30 9.39
CA LEU A 388 2.52 21.22 10.38
C LEU A 388 1.47 21.60 11.44
N VAL A 389 0.21 21.83 11.04
CA VAL A 389 -0.89 22.07 11.98
C VAL A 389 -1.12 20.84 12.86
N ARG A 390 -1.26 19.67 12.26
CA ARG A 390 -1.44 18.37 12.95
C ARG A 390 -0.34 18.10 13.97
N CYS A 391 0.91 18.24 13.56
CA CYS A 391 2.09 17.96 14.39
C CYS A 391 2.23 18.95 15.58
N TYR A 392 1.81 20.20 15.43
CA TYR A 392 1.77 21.15 16.55
C TYR A 392 0.63 20.82 17.53
N LEU A 393 -0.57 20.54 17.03
CA LEU A 393 -1.74 20.27 17.87
C LEU A 393 -1.63 18.93 18.63
N GLU A 394 -1.02 17.90 18.03
CA GLU A 394 -0.63 16.67 18.73
C GLU A 394 0.20 16.94 20.00
N GLN A 395 1.11 17.92 19.94
CA GLN A 395 1.95 18.30 21.08
C GLN A 395 1.21 19.20 22.08
N ALA A 396 0.35 20.11 21.59
CA ALA A 396 -0.42 21.02 22.43
C ALA A 396 -1.48 20.27 23.26
N PHE A 397 -2.23 19.35 22.66
CA PHE A 397 -3.27 18.58 23.36
C PHE A 397 -2.67 17.55 24.34
N GLY A 398 -1.47 17.03 24.03
CA GLY A 398 -0.68 16.22 24.97
C GLY A 398 -0.25 16.96 26.25
N ASN A 399 -0.45 18.29 26.31
CA ASN A 399 -0.23 19.12 27.49
C ASN A 399 -1.54 19.72 28.07
N ASP A 400 -2.56 19.96 27.23
CA ASP A 400 -3.86 20.52 27.61
C ASP A 400 -5.00 19.98 26.72
N THR A 401 -5.67 18.90 27.15
CA THR A 401 -6.76 18.25 26.38
C THR A 401 -7.94 19.19 26.10
N GLY A 402 -8.25 20.07 27.05
CA GLY A 402 -9.31 21.09 26.92
C GLY A 402 -9.06 22.11 25.82
N LEU A 403 -7.89 22.12 25.17
CA LEU A 403 -7.60 22.95 24.02
C LEU A 403 -8.34 22.50 22.76
N ALA A 404 -8.59 21.20 22.58
CA ALA A 404 -9.34 20.68 21.43
C ALA A 404 -10.78 21.21 21.40
N ALA A 405 -11.51 21.06 22.52
CA ALA A 405 -12.84 21.65 22.69
C ALA A 405 -12.83 23.19 22.56
N GLY A 406 -11.73 23.84 22.98
CA GLY A 406 -11.54 25.27 22.81
C GLY A 406 -11.45 25.72 21.34
N LEU A 407 -10.60 25.06 20.54
CA LEU A 407 -10.37 25.38 19.13
C LEU A 407 -11.57 25.03 18.24
N LEU A 408 -12.17 23.86 18.43
CA LEU A 408 -13.40 23.46 17.75
C LEU A 408 -14.52 24.49 17.99
N ARG A 409 -14.66 24.94 19.24
CA ARG A 409 -15.64 25.98 19.61
C ARG A 409 -15.30 27.35 19.02
N VAL A 410 -14.03 27.74 18.94
CA VAL A 410 -13.62 29.00 18.27
C VAL A 410 -14.08 29.00 16.80
N HIS A 411 -13.89 27.90 16.05
CA HIS A 411 -14.32 27.83 14.65
C HIS A 411 -15.84 27.83 14.48
N PHE A 412 -16.59 27.15 15.36
CA PHE A 412 -18.07 27.24 15.38
C PHE A 412 -18.54 28.68 15.60
N HIS A 413 -17.95 29.38 16.59
CA HIS A 413 -18.34 30.74 16.93
C HIS A 413 -18.05 31.74 15.80
N ASP A 414 -16.90 31.60 15.12
CA ASP A 414 -16.54 32.38 13.92
C ASP A 414 -17.61 32.26 12.81
N CYS A 415 -17.88 31.02 12.38
CA CYS A 415 -18.76 30.73 11.26
C CYS A 415 -20.22 31.16 11.46
N PHE A 416 -20.71 31.21 12.70
CA PHE A 416 -22.14 31.44 12.98
C PHE A 416 -22.56 32.92 12.96
N VAL A 417 -21.65 33.87 13.20
CA VAL A 417 -22.03 35.29 13.42
C VAL A 417 -21.95 36.14 12.16
N GLN A 418 -20.82 36.11 11.43
CA GLN A 418 -20.68 36.82 10.16
C GLN A 418 -20.13 35.95 9.00
N GLY A 419 -19.40 34.87 9.32
CA GLY A 419 -18.88 33.91 8.35
C GLY A 419 -17.57 33.30 8.83
N CYS A 420 -17.11 32.25 8.17
CA CYS A 420 -15.83 31.60 8.50
C CYS A 420 -14.63 32.40 7.95
N ASP A 421 -14.45 33.64 8.42
CA ASP A 421 -13.41 34.59 7.99
C ASP A 421 -12.34 34.87 9.07
N GLY A 422 -12.39 34.15 10.19
CA GLY A 422 -11.48 34.34 11.33
C GLY A 422 -11.68 35.69 12.04
N SER A 423 -12.85 36.33 11.92
CA SER A 423 -13.17 37.60 12.58
C SER A 423 -13.26 37.48 14.11
N ILE A 424 -13.62 36.32 14.66
CA ILE A 424 -13.60 36.07 16.12
C ILE A 424 -12.19 36.26 16.72
N LEU A 425 -11.15 36.10 15.90
CA LEU A 425 -9.75 36.22 16.31
C LEU A 425 -9.34 37.68 16.56
N LEU A 426 -10.06 38.67 16.01
CA LEU A 426 -9.71 40.09 16.12
C LEU A 426 -9.93 40.66 17.53
N ASP A 427 -8.99 41.50 17.98
CA ASP A 427 -9.10 42.23 19.25
C ASP A 427 -9.95 43.51 19.12
N GLY A 428 -10.54 43.93 20.24
CA GLY A 428 -11.31 45.18 20.35
C GLY A 428 -10.45 46.43 20.08
N SER A 429 -11.09 47.47 19.54
CA SER A 429 -10.42 48.69 19.08
C SER A 429 -10.91 49.94 19.83
N ALA A 430 -10.26 51.09 19.55
CA ALA A 430 -10.77 52.39 20.01
C ALA A 430 -12.15 52.76 19.44
N GLY A 431 -12.66 52.02 18.44
CA GLY A 431 -14.02 52.14 17.92
C GLY A 431 -15.08 51.36 18.71
N GLY A 432 -14.69 50.38 19.53
CA GLY A 432 -15.59 49.56 20.33
C GLY A 432 -15.06 48.15 20.64
N PRO A 433 -15.73 47.40 21.53
CA PRO A 433 -15.42 46.00 21.81
C PRO A 433 -15.51 45.14 20.54
N SER A 434 -14.73 44.05 20.46
CA SER A 434 -14.84 43.09 19.35
C SER A 434 -15.84 41.98 19.64
N GLU A 435 -16.01 41.10 18.65
CA GLU A 435 -16.81 39.89 18.79
C GLU A 435 -16.35 39.02 19.98
N LYS A 436 -15.03 38.99 20.23
CA LYS A 436 -14.38 38.27 21.34
C LYS A 436 -14.86 38.74 22.73
N ASP A 437 -15.25 40.01 22.85
CA ASP A 437 -15.77 40.64 24.07
C ASP A 437 -17.27 40.35 24.33
N ALA A 438 -17.99 39.73 23.39
CA ALA A 438 -19.42 39.47 23.53
C ALA A 438 -19.71 38.40 24.59
N PRO A 439 -20.83 38.48 25.36
CA PRO A 439 -21.07 37.59 26.51
C PRO A 439 -20.95 36.08 26.28
N PRO A 440 -21.39 35.49 25.14
CA PRO A 440 -21.17 34.07 24.86
C PRO A 440 -19.68 33.71 24.66
N ASN A 441 -18.89 34.67 24.18
CA ASN A 441 -17.50 34.49 23.74
C ASN A 441 -16.49 34.68 24.88
N LEU A 442 -16.88 35.34 25.97
CA LEU A 442 -16.08 35.50 27.21
C LEU A 442 -15.66 34.17 27.89
N THR A 443 -16.20 33.03 27.44
CA THR A 443 -15.87 31.67 27.92
C THR A 443 -15.03 30.87 26.91
N LEU A 444 -14.64 31.45 25.78
CA LEU A 444 -13.65 30.86 24.86
C LEU A 444 -12.28 30.85 25.56
N ARG A 445 -11.50 29.78 25.36
CA ARG A 445 -10.23 29.59 26.08
C ARG A 445 -9.14 30.49 25.46
N PRO A 446 -8.45 31.35 26.22
CA PRO A 446 -7.36 32.19 25.68
C PRO A 446 -6.29 31.39 24.92
N ALA A 447 -5.93 30.22 25.45
CA ALA A 447 -4.98 29.29 24.83
C ALA A 447 -5.38 28.83 23.40
N ALA A 448 -6.67 28.86 23.04
CA ALA A 448 -7.13 28.53 21.68
C ALA A 448 -6.77 29.63 20.67
N PHE A 449 -6.78 30.90 21.09
CA PHE A 449 -6.30 32.00 20.26
C PHE A 449 -4.76 31.99 20.17
N GLU A 450 -4.08 31.81 21.31
CA GLU A 450 -2.62 31.69 21.39
C GLU A 450 -2.08 30.57 20.47
N ALA A 451 -2.76 29.42 20.43
CA ALA A 451 -2.42 28.30 19.56
C ALA A 451 -2.57 28.61 18.05
N ILE A 452 -3.53 29.45 17.66
CA ILE A 452 -3.72 29.85 16.25
C ILE A 452 -2.62 30.85 15.82
N ASP A 453 -2.23 31.77 16.69
CA ASP A 453 -1.10 32.68 16.42
C ASP A 453 0.26 31.93 16.36
N GLU A 454 0.51 30.95 17.23
CA GLU A 454 1.73 30.11 17.14
C GLU A 454 1.76 29.27 15.85
N LEU A 455 0.62 28.72 15.43
CA LEU A 455 0.48 28.01 14.15
C LEU A 455 0.76 28.92 12.94
N GLN A 456 0.25 30.16 12.95
CA GLN A 456 0.50 31.13 11.89
C GLN A 456 1.99 31.45 11.77
N ALA A 457 2.68 31.63 12.90
CA ALA A 457 4.12 31.90 12.92
C ALA A 457 4.94 30.70 12.40
N LEU A 458 4.55 29.47 12.78
CA LEU A 458 5.17 28.23 12.30
C LEU A 458 5.03 28.06 10.78
N LEU A 459 3.82 28.25 10.24
CA LEU A 459 3.55 28.14 8.81
C LEU A 459 4.26 29.24 8.00
N THR A 460 4.23 30.48 8.50
CA THR A 460 4.94 31.61 7.89
C THR A 460 6.44 31.37 7.79
N ALA A 461 7.04 30.69 8.78
CA ALA A 461 8.45 30.29 8.75
C ALA A 461 8.75 29.10 7.81
N ALA A 462 7.77 28.24 7.52
CA ALA A 462 7.95 27.03 6.72
C ALA A 462 7.73 27.24 5.21
N CYS A 463 6.71 28.02 4.82
CA CYS A 463 6.32 28.23 3.42
C CYS A 463 6.10 29.70 3.04
N GLY A 464 6.41 30.63 3.94
CA GLY A 464 6.15 32.06 3.75
C GLY A 464 4.72 32.46 4.10
N HIS A 465 4.42 33.74 3.93
CA HIS A 465 3.17 34.34 4.39
C HIS A 465 2.03 34.11 3.38
N VAL A 466 1.53 32.86 3.32
CA VAL A 466 0.58 32.40 2.29
C VAL A 466 -0.69 31.73 2.82
N VAL A 467 -0.76 31.36 4.11
CA VAL A 467 -1.92 30.70 4.74
C VAL A 467 -2.65 31.68 5.65
N SER A 468 -3.99 31.76 5.54
CA SER A 468 -4.84 32.65 6.35
C SER A 468 -5.12 32.11 7.76
N CYS A 469 -5.41 33.00 8.71
CA CYS A 469 -5.80 32.57 10.06
C CYS A 469 -7.17 31.86 10.07
N ALA A 470 -8.06 32.21 9.15
CA ALA A 470 -9.33 31.51 8.91
C ALA A 470 -9.12 30.04 8.50
N ASP A 471 -8.21 29.75 7.58
CA ASP A 471 -7.86 28.36 7.21
C ASP A 471 -7.16 27.63 8.37
N ILE A 472 -6.29 28.31 9.14
CA ILE A 472 -5.66 27.74 10.34
C ILE A 472 -6.71 27.36 11.38
N ALA A 473 -7.73 28.19 11.61
CA ALA A 473 -8.82 27.89 12.55
C ALA A 473 -9.67 26.68 12.08
N ALA A 474 -9.96 26.58 10.78
CA ALA A 474 -10.69 25.44 10.22
C ALA A 474 -9.88 24.13 10.31
N LEU A 475 -8.60 24.17 9.93
CA LEU A 475 -7.67 23.04 10.10
C LEU A 475 -7.53 22.63 11.57
N ALA A 476 -7.39 23.59 12.48
CA ALA A 476 -7.27 23.35 13.91
C ALA A 476 -8.54 22.77 14.53
N ALA A 477 -9.73 23.13 14.03
CA ALA A 477 -10.99 22.52 14.46
C ALA A 477 -11.16 21.08 13.95
N ARG A 478 -10.81 20.80 12.69
CA ARG A 478 -10.76 19.44 12.13
C ARG A 478 -9.77 18.56 12.89
N ASP A 479 -8.58 19.09 13.16
CA ASP A 479 -7.56 18.41 13.96
C ASP A 479 -7.97 18.27 15.44
N SER A 480 -8.78 19.19 15.98
CA SER A 480 -9.36 19.05 17.33
C SER A 480 -10.33 17.91 17.44
N VAL A 481 -11.21 17.73 16.44
CA VAL A 481 -12.12 16.58 16.35
C VAL A 481 -11.32 15.29 16.22
N TYR A 482 -10.38 15.24 15.26
CA TYR A 482 -9.55 14.05 15.01
C TYR A 482 -8.72 13.62 16.23
N LEU A 483 -7.97 14.54 16.84
CA LEU A 483 -7.04 14.24 17.93
C LEU A 483 -7.73 14.01 19.28
N SER A 484 -9.04 14.29 19.39
CA SER A 484 -9.88 13.84 20.51
C SER A 484 -10.62 12.52 20.23
N GLY A 485 -10.41 11.87 19.08
CA GLY A 485 -10.98 10.55 18.76
C GLY A 485 -12.16 10.57 17.79
N GLY A 486 -12.53 11.74 17.28
CA GLY A 486 -13.50 11.93 16.21
C GLY A 486 -12.96 11.59 14.81
N PRO A 487 -13.77 11.78 13.76
CA PRO A 487 -13.37 11.51 12.38
C PRO A 487 -12.30 12.48 11.88
N ASP A 488 -11.38 11.98 11.05
CA ASP A 488 -10.55 12.81 10.17
C ASP A 488 -11.33 13.12 8.89
N TYR A 489 -11.19 14.33 8.36
CA TYR A 489 -11.85 14.77 7.14
C TYR A 489 -11.04 15.82 6.38
N GLU A 490 -11.26 15.94 5.08
CA GLU A 490 -10.62 16.97 4.26
C GLU A 490 -11.32 18.30 4.53
N VAL A 491 -10.52 19.35 4.80
CA VAL A 491 -11.05 20.71 4.94
C VAL A 491 -10.94 21.38 3.57
N PRO A 492 -12.01 21.98 3.01
CA PRO A 492 -11.87 22.81 1.83
C PRO A 492 -11.18 24.12 2.25
N LEU A 493 -10.02 24.42 1.68
CA LEU A 493 -9.13 25.52 2.05
C LEU A 493 -9.11 26.63 0.99
N GLY A 494 -8.64 27.82 1.36
CA GLY A 494 -8.56 29.00 0.50
C GLY A 494 -9.20 30.26 1.09
N ARG A 495 -9.62 30.23 2.37
CA ARG A 495 -10.27 31.35 3.04
C ARG A 495 -9.36 32.58 3.08
N ARG A 496 -9.99 33.75 3.16
CA ARG A 496 -9.35 35.03 3.45
C ARG A 496 -9.79 35.53 4.82
N ASP A 497 -8.88 36.23 5.46
CA ASP A 497 -9.08 36.85 6.75
C ASP A 497 -9.99 38.08 6.65
N GLY A 498 -10.98 38.15 7.53
CA GLY A 498 -11.96 39.22 7.63
C GLY A 498 -11.35 40.56 8.06
N LEU A 499 -11.84 41.64 7.45
CA LEU A 499 -11.35 43.01 7.67
C LEU A 499 -12.06 43.75 8.83
N SER A 500 -13.03 43.10 9.48
CA SER A 500 -13.82 43.63 10.59
C SER A 500 -14.45 42.52 11.43
N TYR A 501 -14.74 42.80 12.71
CA TYR A 501 -15.42 41.90 13.63
C TYR A 501 -16.91 42.23 13.81
N ALA A 502 -17.72 41.25 14.24
CA ALA A 502 -19.15 41.44 14.44
C ALA A 502 -19.46 42.27 15.70
N THR A 503 -20.70 42.77 15.78
CA THR A 503 -21.20 43.51 16.95
C THR A 503 -21.77 42.57 18.02
N ILE A 504 -21.77 42.99 19.28
CA ILE A 504 -22.35 42.22 20.39
C ILE A 504 -23.83 41.86 20.14
N GLU A 505 -24.59 42.74 19.49
CA GLU A 505 -26.00 42.48 19.14
C GLU A 505 -26.15 41.40 18.05
N ALA A 506 -25.20 41.30 17.11
CA ALA A 506 -25.15 40.20 16.15
C ALA A 506 -24.81 38.86 16.83
N VAL A 507 -23.78 38.82 17.70
CA VAL A 507 -23.42 37.60 18.45
C VAL A 507 -24.60 37.07 19.27
N LEU A 508 -25.30 37.97 20.00
CA LEU A 508 -26.48 37.61 20.79
C LEU A 508 -27.71 37.22 19.95
N SER A 509 -27.69 37.45 18.63
CA SER A 509 -28.74 37.06 17.69
C SER A 509 -28.45 35.72 16.99
N PHE A 510 -27.20 35.28 16.94
CA PHE A 510 -26.75 34.11 16.17
C PHE A 510 -26.08 32.99 17.00
N ILE A 511 -25.62 33.25 18.22
CA ILE A 511 -25.15 32.19 19.15
C ILE A 511 -26.27 31.84 20.14
N PRO A 512 -26.82 30.61 20.13
CA PRO A 512 -27.95 30.25 20.97
C PRO A 512 -27.53 30.00 22.44
N PRO A 513 -28.35 30.41 23.43
CA PRO A 513 -28.11 30.05 24.83
C PRO A 513 -28.41 28.56 25.12
N PRO A 514 -27.78 27.95 26.14
CA PRO A 514 -28.04 26.55 26.57
C PRO A 514 -29.46 26.31 27.11
N THR A 515 -30.25 27.37 27.29
CA THR A 515 -31.67 27.33 27.69
C THR A 515 -32.64 27.35 26.49
N SER A 516 -32.14 27.36 25.25
CA SER A 516 -32.97 27.36 24.03
C SER A 516 -33.84 26.11 23.92
N ASN A 517 -34.99 26.24 23.25
CA ASN A 517 -35.80 25.08 22.87
C ASN A 517 -35.52 24.66 21.41
N VAL A 518 -35.86 23.42 21.05
CA VAL A 518 -35.53 22.83 19.73
C VAL A 518 -36.15 23.58 18.54
N THR A 519 -37.27 24.29 18.72
CA THR A 519 -37.83 25.13 17.66
C THR A 519 -36.95 26.35 17.41
N ASP A 520 -36.52 27.06 18.46
CA ASP A 520 -35.66 28.24 18.33
C ASP A 520 -34.30 27.87 17.71
N LEU A 521 -33.79 26.66 18.02
CA LEU A 521 -32.56 26.12 17.44
C LEU A 521 -32.72 25.79 15.95
N ILE A 522 -33.80 25.11 15.54
CA ILE A 522 -34.09 24.82 14.13
C ILE A 522 -34.32 26.12 13.34
N ASP A 523 -35.07 27.07 13.89
CA ASP A 523 -35.34 28.38 13.26
C ASP A 523 -34.09 29.28 13.21
N LEU A 524 -33.06 29.02 14.02
CA LEU A 524 -31.76 29.67 13.93
C LEU A 524 -30.89 29.03 12.84
N PHE A 525 -30.70 27.72 12.89
CA PHE A 525 -29.89 26.99 11.89
C PHE A 525 -30.46 27.18 10.47
N GLY A 526 -31.78 27.19 10.33
CA GLY A 526 -32.48 27.44 9.06
C GLY A 526 -32.19 28.81 8.43
N LYS A 527 -31.83 29.84 9.22
CA LYS A 527 -31.41 31.16 8.69
C LYS A 527 -30.03 31.11 8.03
N LEU A 528 -29.19 30.17 8.43
CA LEU A 528 -27.85 29.92 7.89
C LEU A 528 -27.84 28.84 6.80
N GLY A 529 -29.00 28.33 6.38
CA GLY A 529 -29.10 27.23 5.41
C GLY A 529 -28.74 25.85 5.98
N LEU A 530 -28.61 25.75 7.30
CA LEU A 530 -28.43 24.49 8.03
C LEU A 530 -29.81 23.93 8.43
N ASP A 531 -29.97 22.61 8.43
CA ASP A 531 -31.24 21.94 8.75
C ASP A 531 -31.26 21.25 10.13
N ALA A 532 -32.29 20.44 10.39
CA ALA A 532 -32.44 19.72 11.66
C ALA A 532 -31.45 18.55 11.84
N TYR A 533 -30.90 17.98 10.77
CA TYR A 533 -29.77 17.05 10.86
C TYR A 533 -28.49 17.82 11.14
N ASP A 534 -28.23 18.95 10.46
CA ASP A 534 -27.07 19.79 10.77
C ASP A 534 -27.07 20.26 12.23
N LEU A 535 -28.24 20.65 12.77
CA LEU A 535 -28.41 20.98 14.17
C LEU A 535 -28.01 19.82 15.09
N VAL A 536 -28.61 18.63 14.89
CA VAL A 536 -28.35 17.48 15.78
C VAL A 536 -26.90 17.03 15.66
N SER A 537 -26.32 17.03 14.46
CA SER A 537 -24.92 16.69 14.21
C SER A 537 -23.97 17.68 14.88
N LEU A 538 -24.08 18.98 14.60
CA LEU A 538 -23.15 19.98 15.16
C LEU A 538 -23.28 20.12 16.69
N SER A 539 -24.49 19.91 17.25
CA SER A 539 -24.68 19.80 18.71
C SER A 539 -23.88 18.64 19.33
N GLY A 540 -23.54 17.61 18.54
CA GLY A 540 -22.70 16.51 18.95
C GLY A 540 -21.30 16.91 19.40
N ALA A 541 -20.81 18.10 19.01
CA ALA A 541 -19.54 18.64 19.50
C ALA A 541 -19.49 18.82 21.03
N HIS A 542 -20.64 18.82 21.72
CA HIS A 542 -20.72 18.79 23.19
C HIS A 542 -20.24 17.47 23.82
N THR A 543 -19.87 16.45 23.02
CA THR A 543 -19.15 15.26 23.50
C THR A 543 -17.83 15.60 24.21
N ILE A 544 -17.16 16.70 23.84
CA ILE A 544 -15.91 17.14 24.49
C ILE A 544 -16.05 18.47 25.23
N GLY A 545 -15.40 18.55 26.40
CA GLY A 545 -15.23 19.80 27.15
C GLY A 545 -16.22 19.99 28.29
N ILE A 546 -16.31 21.25 28.77
CA ILE A 546 -16.89 21.58 30.08
C ILE A 546 -17.88 22.74 30.03
N ALA A 547 -18.88 22.69 30.90
CA ALA A 547 -19.80 23.77 31.21
C ALA A 547 -19.57 24.32 32.62
N HIS A 548 -19.84 25.61 32.81
CA HIS A 548 -19.96 26.22 34.14
C HIS A 548 -21.37 25.97 34.71
N CYS A 549 -21.52 25.81 36.03
CA CYS A 549 -22.82 25.57 36.67
C CYS A 549 -23.91 26.60 36.29
N ALA A 550 -23.53 27.87 36.10
CA ALA A 550 -24.43 28.94 35.67
C ALA A 550 -25.08 28.72 34.28
N SER A 551 -24.53 27.81 33.45
CA SER A 551 -25.08 27.48 32.13
C SER A 551 -26.22 26.45 32.17
N PHE A 552 -26.45 25.77 33.30
CA PHE A 552 -27.50 24.75 33.46
C PHE A 552 -28.24 24.79 34.81
N GLU A 553 -27.98 25.79 35.67
CA GLU A 553 -28.59 25.87 37.00
C GLU A 553 -30.13 25.93 36.98
N ASN A 554 -30.73 26.33 35.85
CA ASN A 554 -32.18 26.29 35.62
C ASN A 554 -32.78 24.88 35.63
N ARG A 555 -31.96 23.81 35.51
CA ARG A 555 -32.39 22.41 35.64
C ARG A 555 -32.30 21.87 37.07
N LEU A 556 -31.72 22.64 37.99
CA LEU A 556 -31.52 22.28 39.40
C LEU A 556 -32.32 23.19 40.36
N PHE A 557 -32.39 24.50 40.08
CA PHE A 557 -32.92 25.50 41.01
C PHE A 557 -34.01 26.38 40.38
N PRO A 558 -35.07 26.78 41.15
CA PRO A 558 -35.35 26.42 42.54
C PRO A 558 -36.01 25.03 42.71
N ALA A 559 -36.30 24.35 41.61
CA ALA A 559 -36.80 22.98 41.57
C ALA A 559 -36.09 22.21 40.46
N GLN A 560 -35.78 20.94 40.71
CA GLN A 560 -35.18 20.04 39.74
C GLN A 560 -36.09 19.85 38.51
N ASP A 561 -35.50 19.80 37.33
CA ASP A 561 -36.17 19.41 36.10
C ASP A 561 -36.62 17.94 36.19
N PRO A 562 -37.93 17.62 36.01
CA PRO A 562 -38.44 16.25 36.08
C PRO A 562 -38.00 15.36 34.89
N THR A 563 -37.30 15.91 33.89
CA THR A 563 -36.72 15.19 32.75
C THR A 563 -35.21 14.92 32.91
N LEU A 564 -34.65 15.16 34.10
CA LEU A 564 -33.27 14.84 34.45
C LEU A 564 -33.24 13.53 35.25
N ASP A 565 -32.34 12.60 34.92
CA ASP A 565 -32.11 11.38 35.72
C ASP A 565 -31.79 11.75 37.17
N GLN A 566 -32.42 11.05 38.10
CA GLN A 566 -32.30 11.32 39.53
C GLN A 566 -30.86 11.09 40.04
N THR A 567 -30.18 10.06 39.53
CA THR A 567 -28.80 9.75 39.97
C THR A 567 -27.83 10.84 39.51
N PHE A 568 -28.00 11.30 38.28
CA PHE A 568 -27.20 12.37 37.71
C PHE A 568 -27.52 13.73 38.34
N ALA A 569 -28.80 14.05 38.60
CA ALA A 569 -29.18 15.23 39.35
C ALA A 569 -28.52 15.29 40.74
N GLU A 570 -28.52 14.17 41.47
CA GLU A 570 -27.85 14.06 42.78
C GLU A 570 -26.34 14.30 42.69
N ASN A 571 -25.67 13.80 41.64
CA ASN A 571 -24.26 14.12 41.37
C ASN A 571 -24.05 15.60 41.02
N LEU A 572 -24.92 16.19 40.18
CA LEU A 572 -24.84 17.61 39.83
C LEU A 572 -25.04 18.54 41.03
N TYR A 573 -25.86 18.18 42.02
CA TYR A 573 -25.96 18.95 43.27
C TYR A 573 -24.69 18.90 44.13
N LEU A 574 -23.82 17.88 43.99
CA LEU A 574 -22.53 17.86 44.68
C LEU A 574 -21.53 18.84 44.04
N THR A 575 -21.56 18.97 42.71
CA THR A 575 -20.71 19.91 41.95
C THR A 575 -21.25 21.35 41.99
N CYS A 576 -22.58 21.50 41.91
CA CYS A 576 -23.31 22.76 41.85
C CYS A 576 -24.30 22.90 43.03
N PRO A 577 -23.84 22.98 44.29
CA PRO A 577 -24.70 22.93 45.48
C PRO A 577 -25.56 24.18 45.70
N VAL A 578 -25.27 25.27 44.99
CA VAL A 578 -26.05 26.52 44.96
C VAL A 578 -25.96 27.14 43.56
N ALA A 579 -26.99 27.89 43.18
CA ALA A 579 -26.97 28.74 42.00
C ALA A 579 -25.81 29.77 42.07
N ASN A 580 -25.33 30.19 40.90
CA ASN A 580 -24.28 31.18 40.67
C ASN A 580 -22.90 30.79 41.27
N THR A 581 -22.64 29.49 41.43
CA THR A 581 -21.27 28.99 41.68
C THR A 581 -20.44 28.97 40.39
N SER A 582 -19.14 29.23 40.50
CA SER A 582 -18.18 29.24 39.39
C SER A 582 -17.65 27.86 38.99
N ASN A 583 -18.09 26.80 39.67
CA ASN A 583 -17.67 25.43 39.41
C ASN A 583 -18.03 24.97 37.98
N THR A 584 -17.29 23.97 37.49
CA THR A 584 -17.46 23.36 36.17
C THR A 584 -17.76 21.87 36.29
N THR A 585 -18.48 21.33 35.31
CA THR A 585 -18.63 19.89 35.05
C THR A 585 -18.40 19.65 33.56
N ALA A 586 -18.13 18.40 33.17
CA ALA A 586 -18.10 18.03 31.76
C ALA A 586 -19.49 18.09 31.12
N LEU A 587 -19.53 18.29 29.81
CA LEU A 587 -20.74 18.27 28.98
C LEU A 587 -21.26 16.84 28.79
N ASP A 588 -20.36 15.96 28.35
CA ASP A 588 -20.50 14.50 28.34
C ASP A 588 -20.02 13.93 29.68
N VAL A 589 -20.79 13.01 30.27
CA VAL A 589 -20.45 12.44 31.60
C VAL A 589 -19.95 10.99 31.55
N ARG A 590 -19.65 10.48 30.36
CA ARG A 590 -19.01 9.17 30.11
C ARG A 590 -17.60 9.32 29.54
N SER A 591 -17.42 10.24 28.59
CA SER A 591 -16.20 10.42 27.79
C SER A 591 -15.79 11.91 27.65
N PRO A 592 -15.61 12.66 28.76
CA PRO A 592 -15.50 14.13 28.78
C PRO A 592 -14.35 14.76 27.96
N ASP A 593 -13.32 13.97 27.64
CA ASP A 593 -12.13 14.35 26.87
C ASP A 593 -12.06 13.67 25.49
N ALA A 594 -13.04 12.83 25.12
CA ALA A 594 -13.02 12.05 23.87
C ALA A 594 -14.27 12.32 23.01
N PHE A 595 -14.07 12.53 21.71
CA PHE A 595 -15.11 12.87 20.76
C PHE A 595 -15.79 11.60 20.24
N ASP A 596 -16.97 11.27 20.79
CA ASP A 596 -17.77 10.10 20.41
C ASP A 596 -19.28 10.40 20.49
N ASN A 597 -20.14 9.37 20.53
CA ASN A 597 -21.59 9.56 20.59
C ASN A 597 -22.18 9.49 22.01
N ASN A 598 -21.37 9.41 23.07
CA ASN A 598 -21.88 9.27 24.43
C ASN A 598 -22.72 10.47 24.85
N TYR A 599 -22.46 11.67 24.31
CA TYR A 599 -23.37 12.82 24.37
C TYR A 599 -24.82 12.45 24.05
N TYR A 600 -25.06 11.76 22.92
CA TYR A 600 -26.41 11.30 22.55
C TYR A 600 -26.90 10.14 23.43
N VAL A 601 -26.00 9.28 23.90
CA VAL A 601 -26.33 8.23 24.89
C VAL A 601 -26.78 8.87 26.22
N ASP A 602 -26.18 9.99 26.63
CA ASP A 602 -26.61 10.79 27.77
C ASP A 602 -28.00 11.38 27.52
N LEU A 603 -28.27 11.93 26.34
CA LEU A 603 -29.63 12.41 26.00
C LEU A 603 -30.67 11.28 26.11
N LEU A 604 -30.35 10.06 25.65
CA LEU A 604 -31.20 8.87 25.76
C LEU A 604 -31.41 8.42 27.22
N ASN A 605 -30.40 8.57 28.08
CA ASN A 605 -30.47 8.22 29.50
C ASN A 605 -31.06 9.34 30.38
N SER A 606 -31.59 10.42 29.79
CA SER A 606 -32.06 11.62 30.50
C SER A 606 -30.96 12.35 31.28
N GLN A 607 -29.72 12.28 30.77
CA GLN A 607 -28.49 12.80 31.36
C GLN A 607 -27.85 13.94 30.54
N GLY A 608 -28.55 14.50 29.54
CA GLY A 608 -28.10 15.68 28.82
C GLY A 608 -28.03 16.92 29.73
N LEU A 609 -26.90 17.62 29.75
CA LEU A 609 -26.66 18.69 30.73
C LEU A 609 -27.51 19.95 30.50
N PHE A 610 -27.50 20.48 29.27
CA PHE A 610 -28.27 21.68 28.91
C PHE A 610 -29.73 21.37 28.57
N THR A 611 -30.58 22.40 28.62
CA THR A 611 -31.99 22.31 28.19
C THR A 611 -32.11 22.21 26.67
N SER A 612 -31.21 22.88 25.92
CA SER A 612 -31.06 22.70 24.47
C SER A 612 -30.86 21.22 24.12
N ASP A 613 -29.90 20.61 24.78
CA ASP A 613 -29.33 19.31 24.45
C ASP A 613 -30.32 18.19 24.78
N GLN A 614 -30.80 18.15 26.03
CA GLN A 614 -31.81 17.19 26.44
C GLN A 614 -33.13 17.34 25.65
N GLY A 615 -33.40 18.54 25.13
CA GLY A 615 -34.50 18.82 24.22
C GLY A 615 -34.42 18.04 22.91
N LEU A 616 -33.23 17.81 22.34
CA LEU A 616 -33.06 17.12 21.05
C LEU A 616 -33.56 15.66 21.08
N TYR A 617 -33.49 14.98 22.24
CA TYR A 617 -34.10 13.65 22.40
C TYR A 617 -35.61 13.70 22.67
N ALA A 618 -36.12 14.82 23.21
CA ALA A 618 -37.53 14.97 23.56
C ALA A 618 -38.40 15.43 22.38
N ASP A 619 -37.85 16.15 21.40
CA ASP A 619 -38.58 16.65 20.23
C ASP A 619 -38.63 15.61 19.10
N ALA A 620 -39.85 15.25 18.66
CA ALA A 620 -40.08 14.21 17.65
C ALA A 620 -39.44 14.49 16.27
N ARG A 621 -38.99 15.72 15.98
CA ARG A 621 -38.26 16.06 14.74
C ARG A 621 -36.79 15.62 14.79
N THR A 622 -36.20 15.59 15.98
CA THR A 622 -34.75 15.38 16.19
C THR A 622 -34.46 14.07 16.93
N GLN A 623 -35.42 13.56 17.71
CA GLN A 623 -35.35 12.26 18.40
C GLN A 623 -34.92 11.09 17.50
N PRO A 624 -35.39 10.92 16.24
CA PRO A 624 -34.93 9.83 15.39
C PRO A 624 -33.42 9.91 15.09
N THR A 625 -32.93 11.11 14.78
CA THR A 625 -31.51 11.39 14.51
C THR A 625 -30.65 11.20 15.77
N VAL A 626 -31.09 11.73 16.91
CA VAL A 626 -30.42 11.52 18.22
C VAL A 626 -30.36 10.03 18.58
N THR A 627 -31.45 9.29 18.36
CA THR A 627 -31.49 7.84 18.63
C THR A 627 -30.55 7.10 17.68
N GLY A 628 -30.54 7.44 16.39
CA GLY A 628 -29.62 6.90 15.40
C GLY A 628 -28.16 7.15 15.78
N PHE A 629 -27.80 8.38 16.10
CA PHE A 629 -26.45 8.76 16.51
C PHE A 629 -26.03 8.09 17.83
N ALA A 630 -26.94 7.91 18.80
CA ALA A 630 -26.66 7.22 20.06
C ALA A 630 -26.44 5.71 19.90
N VAL A 631 -27.04 5.04 18.91
CA VAL A 631 -26.76 3.63 18.61
C VAL A 631 -25.62 3.45 17.60
N ASP A 632 -25.37 4.46 16.76
CA ASP A 632 -24.38 4.43 15.70
C ASP A 632 -23.58 5.75 15.62
N GLN A 633 -22.42 5.76 16.28
CA GLN A 633 -21.43 6.82 16.19
C GLN A 633 -20.83 6.98 14.77
N SER A 634 -20.98 6.03 13.85
CA SER A 634 -20.48 6.16 12.47
C SER A 634 -21.44 7.05 11.69
N LEU A 635 -22.74 6.75 11.78
CA LEU A 635 -23.81 7.62 11.30
C LEU A 635 -23.73 9.03 11.92
N PHE A 636 -23.35 9.16 13.19
CA PHE A 636 -23.02 10.46 13.79
C PHE A 636 -21.81 11.10 13.11
N PHE A 637 -20.66 10.41 13.04
CA PHE A 637 -19.41 10.94 12.51
C PHE A 637 -19.52 11.37 11.04
N ASP A 638 -20.14 10.56 10.18
CA ASP A 638 -20.32 10.89 8.76
C ASP A 638 -21.18 12.14 8.58
N LYS A 639 -22.23 12.30 9.41
CA LYS A 639 -23.06 13.52 9.39
C LYS A 639 -22.42 14.68 10.12
N PHE A 640 -21.56 14.46 11.11
CA PHE A 640 -20.71 15.50 11.67
C PHE A 640 -19.73 16.04 10.62
N VAL A 641 -19.03 15.18 9.87
CA VAL A 641 -18.15 15.57 8.77
C VAL A 641 -18.92 16.38 7.72
N TYR A 642 -20.09 15.91 7.29
CA TYR A 642 -20.94 16.63 6.33
C TYR A 642 -21.31 18.03 6.85
N SER A 643 -21.91 18.10 8.05
CA SER A 643 -22.44 19.34 8.61
C SER A 643 -21.35 20.31 9.04
N MET A 644 -20.19 19.82 9.48
CA MET A 644 -19.03 20.64 9.84
C MET A 644 -18.34 21.19 8.59
N THR A 645 -18.25 20.41 7.52
CA THR A 645 -17.77 20.88 6.20
C THR A 645 -18.75 21.87 5.56
N LYS A 646 -20.06 21.71 5.81
CA LYS A 646 -21.11 22.65 5.37
C LYS A 646 -21.02 23.97 6.16
N MET A 647 -20.89 23.88 7.48
CA MET A 647 -20.72 25.01 8.38
C MET A 647 -19.44 25.79 8.08
N GLY A 648 -18.32 25.11 7.87
CA GLY A 648 -17.00 25.69 7.57
C GLY A 648 -16.92 26.48 6.26
N GLN A 649 -18.01 26.57 5.50
CA GLN A 649 -18.16 27.30 4.25
C GLN A 649 -19.19 28.44 4.33
N LEU A 650 -19.79 28.70 5.50
CA LEU A 650 -20.73 29.80 5.71
C LEU A 650 -20.04 31.16 5.50
N SER A 651 -20.54 31.94 4.54
CA SER A 651 -20.09 33.31 4.23
C SER A 651 -18.55 33.48 4.13
N VAL A 652 -17.84 32.47 3.63
CA VAL A 652 -16.38 32.54 3.46
C VAL A 652 -15.97 33.67 2.51
N LEU A 653 -14.89 34.37 2.86
CA LEU A 653 -14.19 35.28 1.96
C LEU A 653 -13.15 34.49 1.16
N THR A 654 -13.09 34.67 -0.16
CA THR A 654 -12.07 34.03 -1.02
C THR A 654 -11.43 35.05 -1.97
N GLY A 655 -10.36 34.65 -2.68
CA GLY A 655 -9.71 35.50 -3.68
C GLY A 655 -9.11 36.79 -3.11
N ASP A 656 -9.71 37.93 -3.44
CA ASP A 656 -9.36 39.30 -3.04
C ASP A 656 -10.39 39.96 -2.09
N GLN A 657 -11.38 39.21 -1.61
CA GLN A 657 -12.48 39.70 -0.74
C GLN A 657 -12.05 40.00 0.71
N GLY A 658 -10.87 39.53 1.11
CA GLY A 658 -10.24 39.74 2.41
C GLY A 658 -8.73 39.56 2.27
N GLU A 659 -8.02 39.42 3.40
CA GLU A 659 -6.55 39.39 3.37
C GLU A 659 -5.94 38.06 3.87
N ILE A 660 -4.62 38.07 4.10
CA ILE A 660 -3.90 37.06 4.86
C ILE A 660 -3.19 37.85 5.97
N ARG A 661 -3.59 37.66 7.23
CA ARG A 661 -3.10 38.47 8.36
C ARG A 661 -1.68 38.07 8.79
N LYS A 662 -0.85 39.04 9.16
CA LYS A 662 0.49 38.82 9.75
C LYS A 662 0.47 38.52 11.26
N ASN A 663 -0.67 38.77 11.91
CA ASN A 663 -0.98 38.52 13.31
C ASN A 663 -2.49 38.24 13.35
N CYS A 664 -2.97 37.11 13.87
CA CYS A 664 -4.38 36.78 13.74
C CYS A 664 -5.27 37.73 14.55
N SER A 665 -4.72 38.38 15.58
CA SER A 665 -5.44 39.36 16.39
C SER A 665 -5.68 40.74 15.74
N ALA A 666 -5.05 41.05 14.60
CA ALA A 666 -5.15 42.36 13.95
C ALA A 666 -5.10 42.33 12.42
N ILE A 667 -5.85 43.22 11.78
CA ILE A 667 -5.76 43.50 10.33
C ILE A 667 -4.36 44.05 9.97
N ASN A 668 -3.89 43.82 8.73
CA ASN A 668 -2.62 44.38 8.30
C ASN A 668 -2.69 45.91 8.13
N ALA A 669 -1.59 46.59 8.42
CA ALA A 669 -1.42 47.99 8.04
C ALA A 669 -1.25 48.09 6.51
N GLY A 670 -2.22 48.72 5.84
CA GLY A 670 -2.20 48.91 4.40
C GLY A 670 -1.28 50.04 3.95
N ASP A 671 -0.09 49.70 3.45
CA ASP A 671 0.81 50.60 2.73
C ASP A 671 0.90 50.16 1.25
N GLU A 672 0.67 51.09 0.32
CA GLU A 672 1.04 50.92 -1.09
C GLU A 672 2.57 50.81 -1.19
N PHE A 673 3.12 49.81 -1.91
CA PHE A 673 3.88 50.08 -3.14
C PHE A 673 4.40 48.85 -3.92
N SER A 674 4.61 49.09 -5.20
CA SER A 674 5.28 48.26 -6.22
C SER A 674 6.55 47.54 -5.76
N TRP A 675 6.70 46.28 -6.20
CA TRP A 675 8.01 45.68 -6.44
C TRP A 675 8.51 46.00 -7.85
N SER A 676 9.78 46.39 -7.94
CA SER A 676 10.52 46.53 -9.20
C SER A 676 11.65 45.49 -9.23
N VAL A 677 11.99 45.02 -10.43
CA VAL A 677 13.00 43.96 -10.62
C VAL A 677 14.40 44.50 -10.38
N ALA A 678 15.21 43.75 -9.62
CA ALA A 678 16.66 43.93 -9.54
C ALA A 678 17.35 42.58 -9.31
N ASP A 679 18.35 42.26 -10.15
CA ASP A 679 19.28 41.16 -9.91
C ASP A 679 20.30 41.53 -8.81
N GLY A 680 20.90 40.54 -8.13
CA GLY A 680 22.23 40.74 -7.53
C GLY A 680 22.62 39.95 -6.27
N ASP A 681 23.33 38.85 -6.49
CA ASP A 681 24.40 38.30 -5.63
C ASP A 681 24.02 37.74 -4.23
N GLY A 682 24.90 36.93 -3.66
CA GLY A 682 24.62 36.05 -2.51
C GLY A 682 25.13 36.53 -1.15
N GLY A 683 24.52 36.03 -0.08
CA GLY A 683 24.99 36.19 1.30
C GLY A 683 24.47 35.10 2.23
N GLU A 684 25.35 34.47 3.02
CA GLU A 684 24.96 33.46 4.02
C GLU A 684 24.24 34.10 5.22
N SER A 685 22.94 33.87 5.38
CA SER A 685 22.21 34.18 6.61
C SER A 685 22.16 32.97 7.56
N LYS A 686 23.13 32.90 8.49
CA LYS A 686 23.11 31.89 9.56
C LYS A 686 21.97 32.14 10.55
N LEU A 687 20.94 31.30 10.51
CA LEU A 687 20.01 31.16 11.63
C LEU A 687 20.54 30.10 12.60
N GLN A 688 20.83 30.48 13.85
CA GLN A 688 21.18 29.53 14.90
C GLN A 688 19.90 29.03 15.58
N CYS A 689 19.63 27.73 15.51
CA CYS A 689 18.58 27.12 16.32
C CYS A 689 18.92 27.26 17.81
N LEU A 690 18.11 28.01 18.54
CA LEU A 690 18.14 28.03 20.01
C LEU A 690 17.57 26.70 20.53
N PRO A 691 18.27 25.97 21.41
CA PRO A 691 17.74 24.74 21.99
C PRO A 691 16.69 25.06 23.05
N LEU A 692 15.50 24.48 22.92
CA LEU A 692 14.48 24.49 23.98
C LEU A 692 15.01 23.81 25.24
N MET A 693 14.79 24.43 26.40
CA MET A 693 15.27 23.91 27.69
C MET A 693 14.31 22.84 28.26
N PRO A 694 14.81 21.73 28.81
CA PRO A 694 13.97 20.74 29.47
C PRO A 694 13.54 21.21 30.87
N ILE A 695 12.25 21.14 31.15
CA ILE A 695 11.68 21.43 32.48
C ILE A 695 12.12 20.37 33.49
N SER A 696 12.66 20.79 34.64
CA SER A 696 13.22 19.89 35.65
C SER A 696 12.18 19.22 36.53
N LYS A 697 12.33 17.91 36.79
CA LYS A 697 11.74 17.22 37.96
C LYS A 697 12.84 16.87 38.97
N GLN A 698 12.62 17.13 40.26
CA GLN A 698 13.60 16.93 41.34
C GLN A 698 13.18 15.82 42.31
N GLY A 699 14.15 15.01 42.76
CA GLY A 699 14.02 14.06 43.88
C GLY A 699 13.28 12.76 43.53
N TRP A 700 13.55 11.62 44.18
CA TRP A 700 14.35 11.38 45.39
C TRP A 700 15.28 10.16 45.25
N LEU A 701 16.36 10.13 46.06
CA LEU A 701 17.30 9.01 46.18
C LEU A 701 17.02 8.20 47.46
N LYS A 702 17.09 6.85 47.38
CA LYS A 702 18.06 6.02 48.15
C LYS A 702 18.03 4.53 47.78
N PRO A 703 19.13 3.77 48.01
CA PRO A 703 19.27 2.38 47.55
C PRO A 703 19.24 1.32 48.67
N VAL A 704 19.08 0.05 48.28
CA VAL A 704 19.43 -1.16 49.08
C VAL A 704 20.21 -2.14 48.16
N SER A 705 20.93 -3.10 48.73
CA SER A 705 22.06 -3.79 48.08
C SER A 705 22.16 -5.29 48.39
N ARG A 706 23.01 -6.03 47.62
CA ARG A 706 23.51 -7.42 47.83
C ARG A 706 22.50 -8.54 47.44
N THR A 707 22.91 -9.73 46.97
CA THR A 707 24.26 -10.34 46.73
C THR A 707 24.21 -11.45 45.66
N GLU A 708 25.34 -11.68 44.97
CA GLU A 708 26.04 -12.97 44.66
C GLU A 708 25.26 -14.34 44.65
N GLN A 709 25.58 -15.36 43.83
CA GLN A 709 26.79 -15.69 43.02
C GLN A 709 26.55 -16.84 41.99
N ALA A 710 27.50 -17.05 41.06
CA ALA A 710 27.82 -18.30 40.31
C ALA A 710 26.86 -18.83 39.19
N LEU A 711 27.29 -19.52 38.12
CA LEU A 711 28.62 -19.70 37.47
C LEU A 711 28.49 -20.11 35.96
N LEU A 712 29.59 -20.04 35.21
CA LEU A 712 29.78 -20.33 33.75
C LEU A 712 29.99 -21.84 33.44
N PRO A 713 30.15 -22.35 32.17
CA PRO A 713 30.48 -21.64 30.90
C PRO A 713 29.82 -22.12 29.57
N MET A 714 29.86 -21.25 28.55
CA MET A 714 30.16 -21.62 27.15
C MET A 714 30.88 -20.47 26.43
N ALA A 715 32.10 -20.72 25.92
CA ALA A 715 32.89 -19.71 25.19
C ALA A 715 33.80 -20.37 24.15
N ALA A 716 33.35 -20.44 22.89
CA ALA A 716 34.13 -20.98 21.77
C ALA A 716 33.76 -20.36 20.40
N SER A 717 32.48 -20.00 20.19
CA SER A 717 31.94 -19.72 18.85
C SER A 717 32.11 -18.27 18.34
N LEU A 718 32.64 -17.35 19.14
CA LEU A 718 32.56 -15.90 18.84
C LEU A 718 33.69 -15.35 17.95
N LEU A 719 34.78 -16.09 17.73
CA LEU A 719 35.99 -15.55 17.09
C LEU A 719 35.97 -15.53 15.54
N LEU A 720 35.01 -16.21 14.91
CA LEU A 720 34.87 -16.30 13.44
C LEU A 720 33.86 -15.31 12.85
N TRP A 721 33.20 -14.49 13.68
CA TRP A 721 32.07 -13.65 13.27
C TRP A 721 32.41 -12.16 13.05
N LEU A 722 33.68 -11.76 13.22
CA LEU A 722 34.09 -10.35 13.35
C LEU A 722 34.89 -9.77 12.16
N LEU A 723 35.01 -10.49 11.04
CA LEU A 723 35.83 -10.07 9.89
C LEU A 723 35.05 -9.70 8.61
N SER A 724 33.71 -9.79 8.60
CA SER A 724 32.86 -9.52 7.43
C SER A 724 32.15 -8.17 7.41
N CYS A 725 32.14 -7.42 8.53
CA CYS A 725 31.24 -6.26 8.70
C CYS A 725 31.80 -4.88 8.31
N VAL A 726 32.96 -4.78 7.64
CA VAL A 726 33.64 -3.49 7.37
C VAL A 726 33.38 -2.96 5.94
N ALA A 727 32.48 -3.59 5.18
CA ALA A 727 32.21 -3.18 3.79
C ALA A 727 30.73 -3.36 3.37
N PHE A 728 29.79 -2.63 3.99
CA PHE A 728 28.48 -2.30 3.38
C PHE A 728 27.81 -1.07 4.04
N LEU A 729 28.43 0.10 3.93
CA LEU A 729 27.84 1.41 4.29
C LEU A 729 27.42 2.21 3.05
N SER A 730 26.49 1.68 2.24
CA SER A 730 25.75 2.49 1.24
C SER A 730 24.62 1.69 0.55
N SER A 731 23.37 1.98 0.92
CA SER A 731 22.21 1.85 0.02
C SER A 731 21.05 2.69 0.55
N SER A 732 20.89 3.89 -0.01
CA SER A 732 19.65 4.65 0.10
C SER A 732 18.49 3.90 -0.57
N SER A 733 17.26 4.26 -0.21
CA SER A 733 16.09 3.96 -1.04
C SER A 733 16.19 4.80 -2.31
N GLU A 734 16.83 4.26 -3.35
CA GLU A 734 17.00 4.98 -4.61
C GLU A 734 15.66 5.15 -5.31
N ALA A 735 15.19 6.40 -5.40
CA ALA A 735 14.30 6.78 -6.47
C ALA A 735 14.97 6.43 -7.82
N TYR A 736 14.19 5.95 -8.78
CA TYR A 736 14.69 5.83 -10.15
C TYR A 736 14.97 7.24 -10.66
N ASP A 737 16.24 7.51 -10.92
CA ASP A 737 16.65 8.64 -11.73
C ASP A 737 16.08 8.46 -13.14
N TYR A 738 15.60 9.53 -13.74
CA TYR A 738 14.99 9.51 -15.07
C TYR A 738 15.73 10.48 -15.98
N PRO A 739 16.02 10.10 -17.24
CA PRO A 739 16.58 11.05 -18.19
C PRO A 739 15.62 12.24 -18.37
N PRO A 740 16.12 13.45 -18.68
CA PRO A 740 15.29 14.60 -19.01
C PRO A 740 14.23 14.24 -20.06
N LEU A 741 13.04 14.84 -19.91
CA LEU A 741 11.95 14.60 -20.86
C LEU A 741 12.15 15.40 -22.14
N VAL A 742 11.90 14.76 -23.28
CA VAL A 742 11.85 15.44 -24.58
C VAL A 742 10.56 16.24 -24.71
N ASP A 743 10.64 17.44 -25.30
CA ASP A 743 9.52 18.37 -25.41
C ASP A 743 8.27 17.74 -26.05
N GLY A 744 7.13 17.90 -25.36
CA GLY A 744 5.85 17.30 -25.72
C GLY A 744 5.57 15.94 -25.07
N LEU A 745 6.55 15.30 -24.41
CA LEU A 745 6.31 14.09 -23.61
C LEU A 745 6.03 14.40 -22.13
N SER A 746 5.15 13.61 -21.51
CA SER A 746 4.86 13.67 -20.07
C SER A 746 4.44 12.32 -19.50
N PHE A 747 4.83 12.03 -18.27
CA PHE A 747 4.34 10.85 -17.52
C PHE A 747 2.82 10.87 -17.28
N GLY A 748 2.22 12.06 -17.33
CA GLY A 748 0.78 12.33 -17.13
C GLY A 748 0.02 12.74 -18.38
N PHE A 749 0.61 12.65 -19.58
CA PHE A 749 0.05 13.20 -20.83
C PHE A 749 -1.44 12.88 -21.08
N TYR A 750 -1.87 11.64 -20.82
CA TYR A 750 -3.24 11.19 -21.01
C TYR A 750 -4.14 11.29 -19.75
N LYS A 751 -3.74 11.97 -18.66
CA LYS A 751 -4.51 12.01 -17.39
C LYS A 751 -5.94 12.53 -17.59
N SER A 752 -6.15 13.50 -18.48
CA SER A 752 -7.46 14.10 -18.77
C SER A 752 -8.15 13.53 -20.03
N THR A 753 -7.41 12.91 -20.95
CA THR A 753 -7.92 12.49 -22.27
C THR A 753 -8.09 10.98 -22.43
N CYS A 754 -7.37 10.16 -21.67
CA CYS A 754 -7.60 8.72 -21.58
C CYS A 754 -7.09 8.18 -20.22
N PRO A 755 -7.81 8.45 -19.10
CA PRO A 755 -7.37 8.06 -17.76
C PRO A 755 -7.11 6.55 -17.63
N SER A 756 -7.94 5.75 -18.32
CA SER A 756 -7.94 4.28 -18.30
C SER A 756 -6.87 3.63 -19.19
N LEU A 757 -6.10 4.38 -20.00
CA LEU A 757 -5.09 3.83 -20.92
C LEU A 757 -4.18 2.77 -20.26
N LYS A 758 -3.64 3.10 -19.08
CA LYS A 758 -2.65 2.26 -18.40
C LYS A 758 -3.26 0.98 -17.85
N SER A 759 -4.56 0.93 -17.53
CA SER A 759 -5.24 -0.31 -17.08
C SER A 759 -5.70 -1.18 -18.26
N ILE A 760 -6.18 -0.56 -19.35
CA ILE A 760 -6.55 -1.26 -20.59
C ILE A 760 -5.37 -2.07 -21.13
N VAL A 761 -4.22 -1.42 -21.34
CA VAL A 761 -3.02 -2.09 -21.85
C VAL A 761 -2.54 -3.21 -20.91
N ARG A 762 -2.61 -2.98 -19.59
CA ARG A 762 -2.24 -4.00 -18.59
C ARG A 762 -3.12 -5.25 -18.68
N LYS A 763 -4.44 -5.07 -18.75
CA LYS A 763 -5.41 -6.18 -18.74
C LYS A 763 -5.26 -7.06 -19.98
N HIS A 764 -5.24 -6.43 -21.15
CA HIS A 764 -5.13 -7.14 -22.42
C HIS A 764 -3.78 -7.88 -22.54
N LEU A 765 -2.66 -7.26 -22.15
CA LEU A 765 -1.35 -7.93 -22.21
C LEU A 765 -1.16 -9.02 -21.15
N LYS A 766 -1.79 -8.93 -19.96
CA LYS A 766 -1.80 -10.06 -19.00
C LYS A 766 -2.43 -11.29 -19.65
N GLN A 767 -3.62 -11.13 -20.24
CA GLN A 767 -4.33 -12.19 -20.96
C GLN A 767 -3.57 -12.70 -22.19
N ALA A 768 -2.84 -11.83 -22.91
CA ALA A 768 -2.03 -12.24 -24.05
C ALA A 768 -0.80 -13.06 -23.61
N PHE A 769 -0.13 -12.69 -22.52
CA PHE A 769 1.03 -13.44 -21.98
C PHE A 769 0.59 -14.73 -21.24
N GLU A 770 -0.63 -14.77 -20.70
CA GLU A 770 -1.31 -16.00 -20.28
C GLU A 770 -1.57 -16.96 -21.46
N ASN A 771 -1.37 -16.54 -22.72
CA ASN A 771 -1.52 -17.36 -23.92
C ASN A 771 -0.20 -17.65 -24.64
N ASP A 772 0.65 -16.65 -24.89
CA ASP A 772 2.02 -16.82 -25.41
C ASP A 772 2.99 -15.91 -24.64
N VAL A 773 3.87 -16.52 -23.85
CA VAL A 773 4.87 -15.79 -23.06
C VAL A 773 5.94 -15.13 -23.92
N GLY A 774 6.31 -15.76 -25.04
CA GLY A 774 7.29 -15.19 -25.95
C GLY A 774 6.80 -13.93 -26.68
N LEU A 775 5.50 -13.61 -26.58
CA LEU A 775 4.94 -12.32 -26.96
C LEU A 775 5.52 -11.18 -26.13
N ALA A 776 5.83 -11.40 -24.84
CA ALA A 776 6.44 -10.38 -24.00
C ALA A 776 7.80 -9.94 -24.58
N ALA A 777 8.68 -10.91 -24.83
CA ALA A 777 9.95 -10.68 -25.50
C ALA A 777 9.77 -10.10 -26.92
N GLY A 778 8.76 -10.57 -27.66
CA GLY A 778 8.38 -10.04 -28.97
C GLY A 778 8.06 -8.54 -28.94
N LEU A 779 7.23 -8.09 -27.99
CA LEU A 779 6.83 -6.68 -27.83
C LEU A 779 7.96 -5.80 -27.27
N LEU A 780 8.78 -6.32 -26.34
CA LEU A 780 9.96 -5.60 -25.85
C LEU A 780 10.96 -5.36 -26.99
N ARG A 781 11.21 -6.40 -27.79
CA ARG A 781 12.07 -6.33 -28.97
C ARG A 781 11.47 -5.44 -30.07
N LEU A 782 10.15 -5.47 -30.26
CA LEU A 782 9.45 -4.61 -31.23
C LEU A 782 9.68 -3.12 -30.92
N HIS A 783 9.55 -2.70 -29.66
CA HIS A 783 9.82 -1.32 -29.25
C HIS A 783 11.31 -0.93 -29.37
N PHE A 784 12.23 -1.86 -29.08
CA PHE A 784 13.66 -1.63 -29.33
C PHE A 784 13.93 -1.41 -30.83
N HIS A 785 13.36 -2.26 -31.70
CA HIS A 785 13.55 -2.17 -33.14
C HIS A 785 13.00 -0.87 -33.75
N ASP A 786 11.82 -0.42 -33.30
CA ASP A 786 11.21 0.88 -33.64
C ASP A 786 12.20 2.05 -33.38
N CYS A 787 12.58 2.21 -32.11
CA CYS A 787 13.43 3.29 -31.64
C CYS A 787 14.83 3.35 -32.27
N PHE A 788 15.35 2.24 -32.79
CA PHE A 788 16.72 2.14 -33.29
C PHE A 788 16.89 2.47 -34.78
N VAL A 789 15.82 2.57 -35.58
CA VAL A 789 15.95 2.81 -37.03
C VAL A 789 15.58 4.24 -37.44
N GLN A 790 14.36 4.69 -37.15
CA GLN A 790 13.87 6.03 -37.55
C GLN A 790 13.41 6.89 -36.37
N GLY A 791 13.10 6.27 -35.23
CA GLY A 791 12.70 6.92 -33.99
C GLY A 791 11.60 6.12 -33.30
N CYS A 792 11.26 6.47 -32.07
CA CYS A 792 10.15 5.83 -31.36
C CYS A 792 8.79 6.40 -31.82
N ASP A 793 8.44 6.28 -33.09
CA ASP A 793 7.19 6.80 -33.69
C ASP A 793 6.26 5.69 -34.23
N GLY A 794 6.59 4.42 -33.98
CA GLY A 794 5.80 3.29 -34.46
C GLY A 794 5.94 3.03 -35.97
N SER A 795 7.00 3.51 -36.64
CA SER A 795 7.29 3.23 -38.05
C SER A 795 7.35 1.73 -38.34
N ILE A 796 7.90 0.93 -37.42
CA ILE A 796 8.06 -0.52 -37.55
C ILE A 796 6.73 -1.27 -37.77
N LEU A 797 5.61 -0.68 -37.32
CA LEU A 797 4.29 -1.31 -37.33
C LEU A 797 3.67 -1.35 -38.73
N LEU A 798 4.04 -0.38 -39.59
CA LEU A 798 3.48 -0.20 -40.93
C LEU A 798 3.76 -1.39 -41.86
N ASP A 799 2.74 -1.79 -42.61
CA ASP A 799 2.88 -2.81 -43.66
C ASP A 799 3.38 -2.21 -45.00
N GLY A 800 3.98 -3.06 -45.83
CA GLY A 800 4.52 -2.69 -47.14
C GLY A 800 3.45 -2.17 -48.11
N SER A 801 3.86 -1.27 -49.02
CA SER A 801 2.95 -0.61 -49.96
C SER A 801 3.34 -0.86 -51.43
N ALA A 802 2.53 -0.37 -52.37
CA ALA A 802 2.86 -0.38 -53.79
C ALA A 802 4.15 0.41 -54.14
N GLY A 803 4.66 1.24 -53.22
CA GLY A 803 5.94 1.94 -53.35
C GLY A 803 7.17 1.09 -52.96
N GLY A 804 6.99 -0.01 -52.21
CA GLY A 804 8.09 -0.87 -51.78
C GLY A 804 7.84 -1.61 -50.46
N PRO A 805 8.77 -2.53 -50.10
CA PRO A 805 8.75 -3.22 -48.81
C PRO A 805 8.93 -2.23 -47.66
N SER A 806 8.25 -2.53 -46.56
CA SER A 806 8.28 -1.75 -45.32
C SER A 806 9.57 -1.99 -44.51
N GLU A 807 9.70 -1.24 -43.43
CA GLU A 807 10.70 -1.49 -42.39
C GLU A 807 10.55 -2.91 -41.80
N LYS A 808 9.30 -3.34 -41.59
CA LYS A 808 8.88 -4.68 -41.11
C LYS A 808 9.38 -5.81 -42.02
N ASP A 809 9.49 -5.55 -43.32
CA ASP A 809 9.98 -6.49 -44.36
C ASP A 809 11.52 -6.59 -44.46
N ALA A 810 12.28 -5.81 -43.67
CA ALA A 810 13.74 -5.82 -43.68
C ALA A 810 14.33 -7.01 -42.87
N PRO A 811 15.51 -7.55 -43.24
CA PRO A 811 15.97 -8.85 -42.72
C PRO A 811 16.09 -9.00 -41.19
N PRO A 812 16.55 -7.98 -40.42
CA PRO A 812 16.55 -8.07 -38.96
C PRO A 812 15.12 -8.19 -38.37
N ASN A 813 14.15 -7.60 -39.07
CA ASN A 813 12.77 -7.44 -38.61
C ASN A 813 11.88 -8.64 -38.99
N LEU A 814 12.26 -9.44 -40.00
CA LEU A 814 11.62 -10.72 -40.36
C LEU A 814 11.62 -11.79 -39.25
N THR A 815 12.31 -11.54 -38.13
CA THR A 815 12.32 -12.42 -36.93
C THR A 815 11.52 -11.83 -35.76
N LEU A 816 10.87 -10.67 -35.93
CA LEU A 816 9.89 -10.16 -34.97
C LEU A 816 8.63 -11.03 -35.05
N ARG A 817 7.97 -11.27 -33.90
CA ARG A 817 6.78 -12.14 -33.85
C ARG A 817 5.57 -11.44 -34.51
N PRO A 818 4.85 -12.05 -35.46
CA PRO A 818 3.60 -11.51 -36.02
C PRO A 818 2.59 -11.12 -34.94
N ALA A 819 2.42 -11.99 -33.93
CA ALA A 819 1.57 -11.76 -32.77
C ALA A 819 1.88 -10.46 -31.99
N ALA A 820 3.12 -9.95 -32.04
CA ALA A 820 3.47 -8.67 -31.41
C ALA A 820 2.86 -7.46 -32.16
N PHE A 821 2.74 -7.54 -33.49
CA PHE A 821 2.04 -6.52 -34.28
C PHE A 821 0.53 -6.63 -34.13
N GLU A 822 0.01 -7.87 -34.07
CA GLU A 822 -1.41 -8.16 -33.83
C GLU A 822 -1.85 -7.59 -32.47
N ALA A 823 -1.11 -7.87 -31.39
CA ALA A 823 -1.42 -7.37 -30.05
C ALA A 823 -1.40 -5.83 -29.96
N ILE A 824 -0.54 -5.13 -30.70
CA ILE A 824 -0.53 -3.65 -30.74
C ILE A 824 -1.76 -3.10 -31.49
N ASN A 825 -2.19 -3.76 -32.58
CA ASN A 825 -3.42 -3.40 -33.30
C ASN A 825 -4.68 -3.66 -32.45
N ASP A 826 -4.76 -4.82 -31.78
CA ASP A 826 -5.89 -5.15 -30.90
C ASP A 826 -5.97 -4.19 -29.71
N LEU A 827 -4.82 -3.83 -29.11
CA LEU A 827 -4.74 -2.79 -28.09
C LEU A 827 -5.27 -1.45 -28.59
N GLN A 828 -4.89 -1.01 -29.80
CA GLN A 828 -5.40 0.22 -30.39
C GLN A 828 -6.93 0.18 -30.46
N ALA A 829 -7.50 -0.90 -31.01
CA ALA A 829 -8.95 -1.01 -31.19
C ALA A 829 -9.73 -0.97 -29.87
N VAL A 830 -9.19 -1.60 -28.81
CA VAL A 830 -9.79 -1.57 -27.47
C VAL A 830 -9.66 -0.19 -26.82
N ILE A 831 -8.51 0.49 -26.96
CA ILE A 831 -8.29 1.85 -26.43
C ILE A 831 -9.15 2.88 -27.17
N ALA A 832 -9.21 2.81 -28.49
CA ALA A 832 -10.01 3.71 -29.33
C ALA A 832 -11.51 3.61 -29.00
N LYS A 833 -12.00 2.41 -28.65
CA LYS A 833 -13.37 2.20 -28.16
C LYS A 833 -13.62 2.81 -26.78
N ALA A 834 -12.60 2.88 -25.91
CA ALA A 834 -12.74 3.32 -24.52
C ALA A 834 -12.47 4.83 -24.30
N CYS A 835 -11.61 5.43 -25.11
CA CYS A 835 -11.16 6.83 -24.97
C CYS A 835 -11.32 7.67 -26.24
N GLY A 836 -11.88 7.11 -27.31
CA GLY A 836 -11.74 7.68 -28.65
C GLY A 836 -10.32 7.53 -29.20
N GLN A 837 -10.12 7.92 -30.46
CA GLN A 837 -8.83 7.81 -31.17
C GLN A 837 -7.86 8.92 -30.74
N VAL A 838 -7.43 8.89 -29.47
CA VAL A 838 -6.56 9.91 -28.85
C VAL A 838 -5.15 9.42 -28.54
N VAL A 839 -4.89 8.10 -28.55
CA VAL A 839 -3.60 7.48 -28.18
C VAL A 839 -2.92 6.89 -29.41
N SER A 840 -1.64 7.23 -29.64
CA SER A 840 -0.84 6.72 -30.76
C SER A 840 -0.39 5.26 -30.58
N CYS A 841 -0.16 4.57 -31.69
CA CYS A 841 0.41 3.22 -31.66
C CYS A 841 1.84 3.21 -31.10
N ALA A 842 2.61 4.28 -31.30
CA ALA A 842 3.91 4.50 -30.68
C ALA A 842 3.85 4.47 -29.13
N ASP A 843 2.88 5.18 -28.52
CA ASP A 843 2.68 5.14 -27.06
C ASP A 843 2.15 3.78 -26.57
N ILE A 844 1.34 3.09 -27.38
CA ILE A 844 0.89 1.72 -27.09
C ILE A 844 2.09 0.75 -27.09
N ALA A 845 3.01 0.86 -28.05
CA ALA A 845 4.23 0.04 -28.11
C ALA A 845 5.16 0.29 -26.92
N ALA A 846 5.38 1.55 -26.54
CA ALA A 846 6.19 1.91 -25.36
C ALA A 846 5.57 1.39 -24.05
N LEU A 847 4.24 1.48 -23.91
CA LEU A 847 3.53 0.89 -22.77
C LEU A 847 3.58 -0.64 -22.78
N ALA A 848 3.47 -1.27 -23.96
CA ALA A 848 3.50 -2.71 -24.12
C ALA A 848 4.86 -3.29 -23.71
N ALA A 849 5.98 -2.74 -24.21
CA ALA A 849 7.32 -3.12 -23.80
C ALA A 849 7.55 -2.97 -22.28
N ARG A 850 7.01 -1.91 -21.68
CA ARG A 850 7.05 -1.71 -20.21
C ARG A 850 6.21 -2.74 -19.45
N TYR A 851 5.14 -3.28 -20.04
CA TYR A 851 4.41 -4.41 -19.46
C TYR A 851 5.06 -5.76 -19.75
N SER A 852 5.75 -5.94 -20.87
CA SER A 852 6.61 -7.11 -21.14
C SER A 852 7.73 -7.29 -20.13
N VAL A 853 8.24 -6.19 -19.56
CA VAL A 853 9.23 -6.23 -18.47
C VAL A 853 8.58 -6.44 -17.10
N ARG A 854 7.36 -5.92 -16.87
CA ARG A 854 6.73 -5.87 -15.53
C ARG A 854 5.76 -7.00 -15.20
N LEU A 855 5.07 -7.62 -16.17
CA LEU A 855 3.99 -8.58 -15.87
C LEU A 855 4.52 -9.89 -15.25
N VAL A 856 3.77 -10.47 -14.31
CA VAL A 856 4.21 -11.61 -13.48
C VAL A 856 3.12 -12.65 -13.28
N LEU A 857 3.37 -13.83 -13.86
CA LEU A 857 2.90 -15.18 -13.53
C LEU A 857 4.07 -16.07 -13.98
N SER A 858 4.71 -16.95 -13.23
CA SER A 858 4.24 -17.81 -12.15
C SER A 858 5.47 -18.28 -11.36
N ILE A 859 5.32 -19.29 -10.51
CA ILE A 859 6.45 -19.91 -9.82
C ILE A 859 7.15 -20.93 -10.73
N SER A 860 8.41 -20.68 -11.08
CA SER A 860 9.26 -21.67 -11.76
C SER A 860 10.75 -21.42 -11.48
N PHE A 861 11.21 -21.59 -10.24
CA PHE A 861 12.67 -21.51 -9.97
C PHE A 861 13.27 -22.46 -8.90
N LEU A 862 12.46 -23.19 -8.11
CA LEU A 862 12.96 -24.02 -7.00
C LEU A 862 13.00 -25.54 -7.29
N LEU A 863 13.07 -25.92 -8.57
CA LEU A 863 13.06 -27.33 -9.02
C LEU A 863 14.33 -27.80 -9.74
N ARG A 864 15.29 -26.92 -10.07
CA ARG A 864 16.45 -27.26 -10.94
C ARG A 864 17.75 -27.60 -10.22
N HIS A 865 17.84 -27.55 -8.89
CA HIS A 865 19.11 -27.69 -8.14
C HIS A 865 19.14 -28.83 -7.08
N LEU A 866 18.20 -29.77 -7.17
CA LEU A 866 18.33 -31.16 -6.71
C LEU A 866 17.74 -32.00 -7.87
N THR A 867 18.42 -32.97 -8.49
CA THR A 867 19.52 -33.83 -8.02
C THR A 867 20.60 -34.12 -9.09
N ILE A 868 21.57 -34.96 -8.71
CA ILE A 868 22.71 -35.48 -9.48
C ILE A 868 22.31 -36.16 -10.81
N THR A 869 22.93 -35.71 -11.90
CA THR A 869 23.16 -36.35 -13.22
C THR A 869 22.13 -37.31 -13.83
N THR A 870 21.49 -36.89 -14.94
CA THR A 870 21.76 -37.38 -16.32
C THR A 870 21.03 -36.50 -17.36
N PRO A 871 21.39 -36.55 -18.67
CA PRO A 871 21.01 -35.49 -19.62
C PRO A 871 19.94 -35.90 -20.66
N TRP A 872 19.41 -34.87 -21.35
CA TRP A 872 18.56 -34.91 -22.56
C TRP A 872 17.19 -35.60 -22.48
N LEU A 873 16.14 -34.78 -22.50
CA LEU A 873 14.88 -35.08 -23.20
C LEU A 873 14.36 -33.80 -23.87
N GLU A 874 13.97 -33.88 -25.15
CA GLU A 874 13.53 -32.73 -25.94
C GLU A 874 12.03 -32.42 -25.72
N CYS A 875 11.64 -31.16 -25.87
CA CYS A 875 10.23 -30.76 -25.92
C CYS A 875 9.60 -31.17 -27.27
N THR A 876 9.01 -32.36 -27.34
CA THR A 876 8.35 -32.87 -28.56
C THR A 876 6.98 -32.24 -28.82
N LYS A 877 6.64 -32.06 -30.10
CA LYS A 877 5.57 -31.16 -30.60
C LYS A 877 4.13 -31.69 -30.49
N THR A 878 3.70 -32.17 -29.34
CA THR A 878 2.32 -32.63 -29.10
C THR A 878 1.79 -32.20 -27.74
N GLU A 879 0.58 -31.61 -27.73
CA GLU A 879 -0.16 -31.02 -26.59
C GLU A 879 0.33 -29.62 -26.11
N PRO A 880 -0.42 -28.53 -26.42
CA PRO A 880 -0.01 -27.16 -26.13
C PRO A 880 -0.73 -26.55 -24.90
N SER A 881 -0.28 -26.86 -23.68
CA SER A 881 -0.87 -26.27 -22.46
C SER A 881 0.09 -25.99 -21.28
N SER A 882 1.29 -26.58 -21.23
CA SER A 882 2.12 -26.59 -20.01
C SER A 882 3.54 -25.98 -20.19
N CYS A 883 3.63 -24.74 -20.65
CA CYS A 883 4.87 -23.94 -20.53
C CYS A 883 4.58 -22.42 -20.64
N LYS A 884 4.36 -21.74 -19.50
CA LYS A 884 4.11 -20.28 -19.45
C LYS A 884 4.67 -19.69 -18.14
N SER A 885 5.63 -18.78 -18.28
CA SER A 885 6.38 -18.08 -17.23
C SER A 885 6.68 -16.64 -17.68
N GLN A 886 6.49 -15.63 -16.83
CA GLN A 886 6.58 -14.21 -17.18
C GLN A 886 7.70 -13.51 -16.39
N SER A 887 8.03 -12.31 -16.85
CA SER A 887 9.31 -11.64 -16.66
C SER A 887 9.66 -11.24 -15.23
N GLY A 888 8.80 -10.53 -14.47
CA GLY A 888 9.17 -10.11 -13.11
C GLY A 888 10.30 -9.06 -13.02
N GLY A 889 10.55 -8.33 -14.11
CA GLY A 889 11.50 -7.22 -14.16
C GLY A 889 11.00 -5.93 -13.49
N PRO A 890 11.78 -4.84 -13.56
CA PRO A 890 11.50 -3.62 -12.82
C PRO A 890 10.26 -2.87 -13.31
N SER A 891 9.53 -2.25 -12.37
CA SER A 891 8.41 -1.36 -12.67
C SER A 891 8.87 0.10 -12.79
N TYR A 892 8.65 0.71 -13.95
CA TYR A 892 8.99 2.11 -14.23
C TYR A 892 7.80 2.93 -14.77
N LYS A 893 7.96 4.26 -14.81
CA LYS A 893 7.07 5.20 -15.53
C LYS A 893 7.51 5.29 -16.99
N VAL A 894 6.56 5.45 -17.92
CA VAL A 894 6.82 5.72 -19.34
C VAL A 894 6.39 7.16 -19.63
N PRO A 895 7.23 8.03 -20.21
CA PRO A 895 6.79 9.31 -20.76
C PRO A 895 5.92 9.04 -22.00
N LEU A 896 4.78 9.70 -22.13
CA LEU A 896 3.80 9.52 -23.20
C LEU A 896 3.51 10.85 -23.90
N GLY A 897 2.92 10.81 -25.10
CA GLY A 897 2.70 11.99 -25.96
C GLY A 897 3.26 11.83 -27.37
N ARG A 898 3.65 10.62 -27.76
CA ARG A 898 4.18 10.31 -29.11
C ARG A 898 3.09 10.47 -30.16
N ARG A 899 3.49 10.80 -31.38
CA ARG A 899 2.69 10.68 -32.61
C ARG A 899 3.18 9.51 -33.44
N ASP A 900 2.26 9.00 -34.25
CA ASP A 900 2.55 7.94 -35.21
C ASP A 900 3.26 8.48 -36.46
N GLY A 901 4.30 7.77 -36.89
CA GLY A 901 5.09 8.06 -38.08
C GLY A 901 4.28 8.02 -39.39
N LEU A 902 4.56 8.97 -40.28
CA LEU A 902 3.94 9.10 -41.61
C LEU A 902 4.75 8.39 -42.72
N SER A 903 5.79 7.65 -42.35
CA SER A 903 6.65 6.87 -43.23
C SER A 903 7.26 5.68 -42.48
N PHE A 904 7.89 4.76 -43.22
CA PHE A 904 8.72 3.70 -42.66
C PHE A 904 10.16 3.81 -43.20
N ALA A 905 11.14 3.31 -42.45
CA ALA A 905 12.53 3.33 -42.90
C ALA A 905 12.78 2.40 -44.11
N THR A 906 13.77 2.72 -44.94
CA THR A 906 14.13 1.82 -46.06
C THR A 906 14.92 0.62 -45.55
N ARG A 907 14.91 -0.47 -46.33
CA ARG A 907 15.71 -1.68 -46.05
C ARG A 907 17.20 -1.41 -45.81
N ASN A 908 17.77 -0.36 -46.40
CA ASN A 908 19.18 0.00 -46.20
C ASN A 908 19.41 0.72 -44.86
N ASP A 909 18.45 1.52 -44.42
CA ASP A 909 18.50 2.23 -43.14
C ASP A 909 18.41 1.22 -41.99
N VAL A 910 17.49 0.25 -42.08
CA VAL A 910 17.38 -0.88 -41.14
C VAL A 910 18.70 -1.67 -41.07
N LEU A 911 19.29 -2.01 -42.22
CA LEU A 911 20.52 -2.79 -42.32
C LEU A 911 21.79 -2.03 -41.89
N SER A 912 21.72 -0.72 -41.66
CA SER A 912 22.83 0.12 -41.20
C SER A 912 22.67 0.67 -39.78
N SER A 913 21.45 0.60 -39.23
CA SER A 913 21.12 1.06 -37.88
C SER A 913 21.01 -0.07 -36.85
N LEU A 914 20.48 -1.24 -37.23
CA LEU A 914 20.38 -2.40 -36.32
C LEU A 914 21.66 -3.26 -36.34
N PRO A 915 22.37 -3.44 -35.21
CA PRO A 915 23.52 -4.34 -35.14
C PRO A 915 23.17 -5.79 -35.42
N ALA A 916 24.14 -6.56 -35.91
CA ALA A 916 23.97 -7.98 -36.12
C ALA A 916 24.28 -8.78 -34.83
N PRO A 917 23.69 -9.97 -34.62
CA PRO A 917 24.11 -10.91 -33.57
C PRO A 917 25.58 -11.39 -33.67
N THR A 918 26.28 -11.00 -34.74
CA THR A 918 27.70 -11.29 -34.97
C THR A 918 28.60 -10.04 -34.92
N SER A 919 28.05 -8.90 -34.48
CA SER A 919 28.79 -7.66 -34.21
C SER A 919 29.64 -7.76 -32.95
N ASN A 920 30.81 -7.09 -32.95
CA ASN A 920 31.66 -6.97 -31.76
C ASN A 920 31.34 -5.67 -30.97
N VAL A 921 31.87 -5.53 -29.75
CA VAL A 921 31.61 -4.35 -28.88
C VAL A 921 31.98 -3.01 -29.51
N THR A 922 32.93 -2.96 -30.45
CA THR A 922 33.21 -1.71 -31.21
C THR A 922 32.04 -1.36 -32.11
N ASP A 923 31.54 -2.31 -32.91
CA ASP A 923 30.40 -2.08 -33.80
C ASP A 923 29.13 -1.72 -33.01
N LEU A 924 28.95 -2.34 -31.82
CA LEU A 924 27.84 -2.06 -30.92
C LEU A 924 27.91 -0.63 -30.34
N LEU A 925 29.08 -0.22 -29.83
CA LEU A 925 29.28 1.13 -29.30
C LEU A 925 29.20 2.20 -30.42
N ASP A 926 29.69 1.90 -31.63
CA ASP A 926 29.56 2.78 -32.80
C ASP A 926 28.12 2.86 -33.33
N ALA A 927 27.26 1.88 -33.03
CA ALA A 927 25.84 1.93 -33.34
C ALA A 927 25.06 2.72 -32.27
N PHE A 928 25.23 2.37 -31.00
CA PHE A 928 24.56 3.02 -29.86
C PHE A 928 24.96 4.49 -29.72
N GLY A 929 26.24 4.82 -29.93
CA GLY A 929 26.75 6.20 -29.87
C GLY A 929 26.19 7.14 -30.94
N LYS A 930 25.66 6.64 -32.06
CA LYS A 930 24.92 7.47 -33.05
C LYS A 930 23.56 7.93 -32.52
N LEU A 931 23.03 7.24 -31.52
CA LEU A 931 21.77 7.51 -30.84
C LEU A 931 21.98 8.15 -29.46
N ASP A 932 23.18 8.69 -29.20
CA ASP A 932 23.61 9.21 -27.88
C ASP A 932 23.52 8.20 -26.73
N LEU A 933 23.49 6.89 -27.01
CA LEU A 933 23.51 5.83 -26.00
C LEU A 933 24.95 5.41 -25.68
N ASP A 934 25.28 5.29 -24.39
CA ASP A 934 26.64 4.98 -23.91
C ASP A 934 26.87 3.48 -23.63
N ALA A 935 28.02 3.14 -23.01
CA ALA A 935 28.36 1.76 -22.69
C ALA A 935 27.54 1.15 -21.53
N ASP A 936 27.11 1.97 -20.56
CA ASP A 936 26.17 1.55 -19.51
C ASP A 936 24.76 1.37 -20.12
N ASP A 937 24.34 2.23 -21.05
CA ASP A 937 23.08 2.07 -21.82
C ASP A 937 23.09 0.79 -22.68
N LEU A 938 24.18 0.54 -23.43
CA LEU A 938 24.38 -0.66 -24.26
C LEU A 938 24.23 -1.93 -23.43
N VAL A 939 25.07 -2.08 -22.39
CA VAL A 939 25.07 -3.30 -21.58
C VAL A 939 23.73 -3.47 -20.85
N ALA A 940 23.09 -2.38 -20.39
CA ALA A 940 21.79 -2.47 -19.77
C ALA A 940 20.69 -2.92 -20.74
N LEU A 941 20.61 -2.33 -21.93
CA LEU A 941 19.58 -2.66 -22.93
C LEU A 941 19.75 -4.06 -23.51
N SER A 942 20.98 -4.55 -23.69
CA SER A 942 21.27 -5.96 -24.00
C SER A 942 20.72 -6.93 -22.95
N GLY A 943 20.58 -6.48 -21.70
CA GLY A 943 19.87 -7.22 -20.65
C GLY A 943 18.43 -7.62 -21.00
N GLY A 944 17.79 -7.00 -22.00
CA GLY A 944 16.50 -7.43 -22.54
C GLY A 944 16.49 -8.85 -23.13
N HIS A 945 17.65 -9.43 -23.44
CA HIS A 945 17.78 -10.82 -23.89
C HIS A 945 17.42 -11.86 -22.81
N THR A 946 17.34 -11.47 -21.53
CA THR A 946 16.93 -12.29 -20.38
C THR A 946 15.59 -13.05 -20.50
N ILE A 947 14.72 -12.72 -21.47
CA ILE A 947 13.46 -13.43 -21.75
C ILE A 947 13.31 -13.84 -23.23
N GLY A 948 14.39 -13.78 -24.01
CA GLY A 948 14.35 -13.94 -25.47
C GLY A 948 14.73 -15.33 -25.99
N ILE A 949 14.48 -15.54 -27.29
CA ILE A 949 14.93 -16.73 -28.04
C ILE A 949 15.76 -16.32 -29.26
N GLY A 950 16.78 -17.11 -29.57
CA GLY A 950 17.62 -16.98 -30.78
C GLY A 950 17.41 -18.14 -31.74
N HIS A 951 17.40 -17.86 -33.05
CA HIS A 951 17.42 -18.88 -34.09
C HIS A 951 18.84 -19.38 -34.34
N CYS A 952 19.02 -20.67 -34.65
CA CYS A 952 20.35 -21.24 -34.97
C CYS A 952 21.12 -20.42 -36.03
N THR A 953 20.44 -19.94 -37.07
CA THR A 953 21.01 -19.08 -38.13
C THR A 953 21.60 -17.76 -37.62
N SER A 954 21.23 -17.30 -36.42
CA SER A 954 21.75 -16.07 -35.81
C SER A 954 23.08 -16.29 -35.07
N PHE A 955 23.41 -17.52 -34.66
CA PHE A 955 24.65 -17.85 -33.94
C PHE A 955 25.49 -18.98 -34.56
N GLU A 956 25.08 -19.56 -35.70
CA GLU A 956 25.75 -20.69 -36.34
C GLU A 956 27.26 -20.50 -36.62
N LYS A 957 27.72 -19.26 -36.83
CA LYS A 957 29.15 -18.92 -37.00
C LYS A 957 30.00 -19.22 -35.76
N ARG A 958 29.38 -19.41 -34.59
CA ARG A 958 30.04 -19.80 -33.33
C ARG A 958 30.17 -21.32 -33.18
N LEU A 959 29.56 -22.07 -34.09
CA LEU A 959 29.56 -23.54 -34.14
C LEU A 959 30.25 -24.08 -35.40
N PHE A 960 30.10 -23.40 -36.55
CA PHE A 960 30.50 -23.90 -37.87
C PHE A 960 31.34 -22.89 -38.66
N PRO A 961 32.37 -23.34 -39.42
CA PRO A 961 32.88 -24.71 -39.51
C PRO A 961 33.75 -25.11 -38.31
N THR A 962 34.07 -24.17 -37.43
CA THR A 962 34.88 -24.33 -36.22
C THR A 962 34.22 -23.59 -35.07
N GLN A 963 34.18 -24.20 -33.89
CA GLN A 963 33.65 -23.57 -32.69
C GLN A 963 34.40 -22.28 -32.34
N ASP A 964 33.65 -21.29 -31.88
CA ASP A 964 34.18 -20.04 -31.31
C ASP A 964 34.93 -20.32 -29.99
N SER A 965 36.21 -19.96 -29.94
CA SER A 965 37.06 -20.13 -28.75
C SER A 965 36.59 -19.35 -27.51
N THR A 966 35.66 -18.41 -27.65
CA THR A 966 35.07 -17.68 -26.52
C THR A 966 33.88 -18.40 -25.88
N LEU A 967 33.32 -19.42 -26.54
CA LEU A 967 32.14 -20.19 -26.14
C LEU A 967 32.54 -21.37 -25.24
N ASP A 968 31.84 -21.57 -24.12
CA ASP A 968 32.00 -22.74 -23.25
C ASP A 968 31.78 -24.05 -24.03
N GLN A 969 32.64 -25.05 -23.79
CA GLN A 969 32.60 -26.32 -24.53
C GLN A 969 31.31 -27.09 -24.23
N THR A 970 30.89 -27.19 -22.97
CA THR A 970 29.68 -27.95 -22.62
C THR A 970 28.43 -27.27 -23.19
N PHE A 971 28.39 -25.93 -23.24
CA PHE A 971 27.33 -25.22 -23.91
C PHE A 971 27.38 -25.37 -25.44
N ALA A 972 28.56 -25.33 -26.07
CA ALA A 972 28.72 -25.62 -27.50
C ALA A 972 28.24 -27.03 -27.86
N ASP A 973 28.63 -28.04 -27.08
CA ASP A 973 28.18 -29.43 -27.24
C ASP A 973 26.65 -29.55 -27.18
N ASN A 974 26.00 -28.78 -26.29
CA ASN A 974 24.54 -28.71 -26.23
C ASN A 974 23.92 -28.00 -27.43
N LEU A 975 24.53 -26.89 -27.88
CA LEU A 975 24.05 -26.13 -29.05
C LEU A 975 24.22 -26.92 -30.35
N TYR A 976 25.23 -27.78 -30.49
CA TYR A 976 25.35 -28.72 -31.62
C TYR A 976 24.20 -29.73 -31.68
N LEU A 977 23.55 -30.06 -30.56
CA LEU A 977 22.38 -30.96 -30.57
C LEU A 977 21.10 -30.23 -31.00
N THR A 978 20.93 -28.96 -30.62
CA THR A 978 19.82 -28.12 -31.13
C THR A 978 20.04 -27.65 -32.57
N CYS A 979 21.29 -27.42 -32.96
CA CYS A 979 21.72 -26.84 -34.24
C CYS A 979 22.78 -27.74 -34.93
N PRO A 980 22.44 -28.97 -35.38
CA PRO A 980 23.42 -29.97 -35.83
C PRO A 980 24.15 -29.63 -37.13
N VAL A 981 23.64 -28.68 -37.92
CA VAL A 981 24.29 -28.14 -39.13
C VAL A 981 24.02 -26.65 -39.28
N ALA A 982 24.87 -25.95 -40.03
CA ALA A 982 24.57 -24.60 -40.49
C ALA A 982 23.27 -24.58 -41.32
N ASN A 983 22.52 -23.48 -41.24
CA ASN A 983 21.16 -23.29 -41.77
C ASN A 983 20.06 -24.14 -41.09
N THR A 984 20.32 -24.68 -39.89
CA THR A 984 19.23 -25.24 -39.05
C THR A 984 18.22 -24.14 -38.70
N THR A 985 16.92 -24.43 -38.71
CA THR A 985 15.84 -23.44 -38.45
C THR A 985 15.30 -23.45 -37.02
N ASN A 986 15.83 -24.32 -36.15
CA ASN A 986 15.48 -24.42 -34.73
C ASN A 986 15.80 -23.12 -33.96
N THR A 987 15.22 -23.02 -32.77
CA THR A 987 15.46 -21.93 -31.80
C THR A 987 15.95 -22.49 -30.47
N THR A 988 16.61 -21.63 -29.70
CA THR A 988 16.95 -21.87 -28.29
C THR A 988 16.79 -20.56 -27.51
N VAL A 989 16.87 -20.61 -26.19
CA VAL A 989 16.74 -19.47 -25.28
C VAL A 989 18.04 -18.65 -25.21
N LEU A 990 17.92 -17.35 -24.94
CA LEU A 990 19.06 -16.43 -24.79
C LEU A 990 19.63 -16.37 -23.37
N ASP A 991 18.81 -16.70 -22.37
CA ASP A 991 19.21 -16.95 -20.99
C ASP A 991 18.93 -18.43 -20.68
N VAL A 992 19.96 -19.20 -20.35
CA VAL A 992 19.83 -20.66 -20.12
C VAL A 992 19.57 -21.01 -18.64
N ARG A 993 19.62 -20.01 -17.75
CA ARG A 993 19.41 -20.16 -16.30
C ARG A 993 17.97 -19.78 -15.91
N SER A 994 17.42 -18.75 -16.53
CA SER A 994 16.10 -18.15 -16.29
C SER A 994 15.45 -17.66 -17.60
N PRO A 995 15.18 -18.55 -18.58
CA PRO A 995 14.77 -18.19 -19.96
C PRO A 995 13.52 -17.34 -20.09
N ASP A 996 12.68 -17.30 -19.05
CA ASP A 996 11.39 -16.64 -19.04
C ASP A 996 11.28 -15.58 -17.93
N THR A 997 12.37 -15.29 -17.20
CA THR A 997 12.40 -14.35 -16.08
C THR A 997 13.42 -13.25 -16.33
N PHE A 998 12.94 -12.02 -16.35
CA PHE A 998 13.72 -10.80 -16.49
C PHE A 998 14.45 -10.50 -15.18
N ASP A 999 15.64 -11.07 -15.04
CA ASP A 999 16.53 -10.81 -13.92
C ASP A 999 17.98 -10.55 -14.41
N ASN A 1000 19.00 -10.90 -13.63
CA ASN A 1000 20.40 -10.71 -14.02
C ASN A 1000 21.15 -11.99 -14.46
N LYS A 1001 20.51 -13.16 -14.64
CA LYS A 1001 21.27 -14.38 -15.01
C LYS A 1001 21.82 -14.35 -16.44
N TYR A 1002 21.20 -13.67 -17.39
CA TYR A 1002 21.81 -13.34 -18.69
C TYR A 1002 23.27 -12.88 -18.55
N TYR A 1003 23.57 -11.95 -17.62
CA TYR A 1003 24.95 -11.51 -17.38
C TYR A 1003 25.83 -12.60 -16.75
N VAL A 1004 25.25 -13.47 -15.91
CA VAL A 1004 25.93 -14.65 -15.35
C VAL A 1004 26.23 -15.68 -16.45
N ASP A 1005 25.39 -15.82 -17.47
CA ASP A 1005 25.67 -16.62 -18.67
C ASP A 1005 26.92 -16.06 -19.38
N LEU A 1006 26.99 -14.74 -19.57
CA LEU A 1006 28.17 -14.09 -20.17
C LEU A 1006 29.44 -14.37 -19.37
N LEU A 1007 29.40 -14.24 -18.03
CA LEU A 1007 30.53 -14.55 -17.15
C LEU A 1007 31.02 -16.00 -17.30
N ASN A 1008 30.10 -16.93 -17.57
CA ASN A 1008 30.38 -18.36 -17.72
C ASN A 1008 30.70 -18.77 -19.18
N ARG A 1009 30.90 -17.83 -20.10
CA ARG A 1009 31.11 -18.08 -21.54
C ARG A 1009 29.91 -18.71 -22.26
N GLN A 1010 28.71 -18.39 -21.79
CA GLN A 1010 27.44 -18.99 -22.19
C GLN A 1010 26.44 -17.98 -22.79
N GLY A 1011 26.87 -16.77 -23.13
CA GLY A 1011 26.04 -15.89 -24.00
C GLY A 1011 25.85 -16.55 -25.37
N LEU A 1012 24.66 -16.43 -25.97
CA LEU A 1012 24.34 -17.13 -27.22
C LEU A 1012 24.94 -16.45 -28.45
N PHE A 1013 24.69 -15.14 -28.63
CA PHE A 1013 25.23 -14.38 -29.75
C PHE A 1013 26.70 -13.97 -29.52
N THR A 1014 27.43 -13.64 -30.60
CA THR A 1014 28.78 -13.08 -30.46
C THR A 1014 28.69 -11.70 -29.80
N SER A 1015 27.69 -10.91 -30.21
CA SER A 1015 27.39 -9.60 -29.64
C SER A 1015 27.11 -9.65 -28.13
N ASP A 1016 26.47 -10.72 -27.64
CA ASP A 1016 26.27 -10.94 -26.20
C ASP A 1016 27.60 -11.26 -25.51
N GLN A 1017 28.30 -12.28 -26.03
CA GLN A 1017 29.49 -12.79 -25.34
C GLN A 1017 30.63 -11.76 -25.30
N ASP A 1018 30.74 -10.91 -26.33
CA ASP A 1018 31.74 -9.86 -26.39
C ASP A 1018 31.53 -8.74 -25.36
N LEU A 1019 30.31 -8.53 -24.84
CA LEU A 1019 30.09 -7.58 -23.74
C LEU A 1019 30.96 -7.93 -22.51
N TYR A 1020 31.31 -9.21 -22.32
CA TYR A 1020 32.19 -9.67 -21.25
C TYR A 1020 33.65 -9.87 -21.68
N THR A 1021 33.96 -10.09 -22.96
CA THR A 1021 35.35 -10.21 -23.43
C THR A 1021 36.03 -8.87 -23.66
N ASP A 1022 35.26 -7.81 -23.97
CA ASP A 1022 35.78 -6.46 -24.15
C ASP A 1022 35.93 -5.70 -22.83
N SER A 1023 37.15 -5.23 -22.57
CA SER A 1023 37.52 -4.45 -21.38
C SER A 1023 36.69 -3.19 -21.11
N ARG A 1024 35.99 -2.64 -22.11
CA ARG A 1024 35.12 -1.45 -21.98
C ARG A 1024 33.81 -1.78 -21.27
N THR A 1025 33.22 -2.94 -21.57
CA THR A 1025 31.90 -3.38 -21.12
C THR A 1025 31.96 -4.43 -20.02
N GLN A 1026 33.06 -5.19 -19.92
CA GLN A 1026 33.29 -6.22 -18.90
C GLN A 1026 32.99 -5.72 -17.46
N PRO A 1027 33.48 -4.55 -17.00
CA PRO A 1027 33.19 -4.06 -15.64
C PRO A 1027 31.72 -3.68 -15.41
N ILE A 1028 30.93 -3.54 -16.47
CA ILE A 1028 29.49 -3.26 -16.41
C ILE A 1028 28.74 -4.59 -16.27
N VAL A 1029 29.07 -5.58 -17.10
CA VAL A 1029 28.55 -6.96 -17.02
C VAL A 1029 28.80 -7.57 -15.65
N GLU A 1030 30.02 -7.47 -15.11
CA GLU A 1030 30.38 -7.98 -13.78
C GLU A 1030 29.54 -7.32 -12.66
N ARG A 1031 29.33 -5.99 -12.72
CA ARG A 1031 28.50 -5.26 -11.76
C ARG A 1031 27.01 -5.66 -11.84
N PHE A 1032 26.49 -5.91 -13.04
CA PHE A 1032 25.09 -6.30 -13.25
C PHE A 1032 24.85 -7.77 -12.84
N ALA A 1033 25.75 -8.69 -13.19
CA ALA A 1033 25.76 -10.07 -12.72
C ALA A 1033 25.84 -10.17 -11.18
N ALA A 1034 26.61 -9.29 -10.54
CA ALA A 1034 26.73 -9.24 -9.08
C ALA A 1034 25.53 -8.56 -8.38
N LYS A 1035 24.84 -7.62 -9.03
CA LYS A 1035 23.79 -6.80 -8.39
C LYS A 1035 22.60 -6.52 -9.31
N GLN A 1036 21.60 -7.39 -9.27
CA GLN A 1036 20.33 -7.26 -10.00
C GLN A 1036 19.63 -5.89 -9.81
N SER A 1037 19.66 -5.30 -8.62
CA SER A 1037 19.04 -3.97 -8.40
C SER A 1037 19.76 -2.83 -9.12
N LEU A 1038 21.07 -2.95 -9.37
CA LEU A 1038 21.84 -1.99 -10.16
C LEU A 1038 21.54 -2.16 -11.66
N PHE A 1039 21.46 -3.41 -12.14
CA PHE A 1039 20.96 -3.71 -13.49
C PHE A 1039 19.56 -3.12 -13.68
N PHE A 1040 18.62 -3.39 -12.78
CA PHE A 1040 17.24 -2.88 -12.86
C PHE A 1040 17.19 -1.34 -12.90
N LYS A 1041 17.98 -0.64 -12.06
CA LYS A 1041 18.07 0.83 -12.10
C LYS A 1041 18.58 1.33 -13.45
N LYS A 1042 19.68 0.75 -13.94
CA LYS A 1042 20.30 1.15 -15.21
C LYS A 1042 19.41 0.81 -16.42
N PHE A 1043 18.75 -0.35 -16.43
CA PHE A 1043 17.77 -0.70 -17.44
C PHE A 1043 16.61 0.29 -17.49
N VAL A 1044 16.03 0.66 -16.34
CA VAL A 1044 14.94 1.65 -16.27
C VAL A 1044 15.35 3.01 -16.82
N PHE A 1045 16.56 3.48 -16.50
CA PHE A 1045 17.09 4.72 -17.08
C PHE A 1045 17.27 4.59 -18.60
N SER A 1046 17.96 3.54 -19.05
CA SER A 1046 18.36 3.34 -20.45
C SER A 1046 17.17 3.09 -21.37
N ILE A 1047 16.17 2.31 -20.93
CA ILE A 1047 14.94 2.06 -21.71
C ILE A 1047 14.05 3.31 -21.78
N THR A 1048 14.09 4.17 -20.74
CA THR A 1048 13.40 5.47 -20.77
C THR A 1048 14.15 6.49 -21.61
N LYS A 1049 15.48 6.40 -21.72
CA LYS A 1049 16.31 7.23 -22.62
C LYS A 1049 16.07 6.81 -24.07
N MET A 1050 16.23 5.53 -24.37
CA MET A 1050 15.93 4.90 -25.67
C MET A 1050 14.51 5.24 -26.14
N GLY A 1051 13.50 5.09 -25.28
CA GLY A 1051 12.10 5.33 -25.62
C GLY A 1051 11.76 6.79 -26.01
N GLN A 1052 12.71 7.72 -25.90
CA GLN A 1052 12.54 9.13 -26.30
C GLN A 1052 13.36 9.52 -27.54
N LEU A 1053 14.05 8.56 -28.19
CA LEU A 1053 14.85 8.82 -29.39
C LEU A 1053 13.96 9.23 -30.57
N SER A 1054 14.25 10.40 -31.14
CA SER A 1054 13.62 10.95 -32.35
C SER A 1054 12.08 10.92 -32.35
N VAL A 1055 11.45 11.04 -31.19
CA VAL A 1055 9.98 11.01 -31.06
C VAL A 1055 9.32 12.16 -31.81
N LEU A 1056 8.24 11.84 -32.54
CA LEU A 1056 7.31 12.83 -33.06
C LEU A 1056 6.34 13.23 -31.93
N THR A 1057 6.12 14.52 -31.71
CA THR A 1057 5.14 15.04 -30.72
C THR A 1057 4.24 16.12 -31.35
N GLY A 1058 3.21 16.58 -30.62
CA GLY A 1058 2.37 17.71 -31.02
C GLY A 1058 1.59 17.47 -32.33
N ASN A 1059 2.09 18.02 -33.44
CA ASN A 1059 1.52 17.91 -34.79
C ASN A 1059 2.50 17.32 -35.83
N GLN A 1060 3.61 16.71 -35.39
CA GLN A 1060 4.68 16.21 -36.28
C GLN A 1060 4.36 14.85 -36.94
N GLY A 1061 3.31 14.16 -36.46
CA GLY A 1061 2.78 12.90 -36.99
C GLY A 1061 1.30 12.78 -36.61
N GLU A 1062 0.72 11.58 -36.72
CA GLU A 1062 -0.72 11.37 -36.52
C GLU A 1062 -1.09 10.50 -35.30
N ILE A 1063 -2.36 10.08 -35.23
CA ILE A 1063 -2.82 8.94 -34.43
C ILE A 1063 -3.50 7.98 -35.40
N ARG A 1064 -2.91 6.80 -35.62
CA ARG A 1064 -3.45 5.80 -36.55
C ARG A 1064 -4.72 5.17 -36.00
N SER A 1065 -5.67 4.91 -36.90
CA SER A 1065 -6.87 4.08 -36.64
C SER A 1065 -6.59 2.58 -36.73
N ASN A 1066 -5.46 2.22 -37.33
CA ASN A 1066 -4.93 0.87 -37.51
C ASN A 1066 -3.41 1.00 -37.57
N CYS A 1067 -2.67 0.41 -36.64
CA CYS A 1067 -1.22 0.61 -36.54
C CYS A 1067 -0.44 0.09 -37.75
N SER A 1068 -1.02 -0.85 -38.51
CA SER A 1068 -0.47 -1.33 -39.79
C SER A 1068 -0.52 -0.31 -40.93
N ALA A 1069 -1.28 0.79 -40.83
CA ALA A 1069 -1.51 1.71 -41.95
C ALA A 1069 -1.60 3.19 -41.54
N ILE A 1070 -1.03 4.07 -42.38
CA ILE A 1070 -1.24 5.52 -42.34
C ILE A 1070 -2.73 5.81 -42.63
N ASN A 1071 -3.35 6.77 -41.94
CA ASN A 1071 -4.76 7.10 -42.19
C ASN A 1071 -4.95 7.64 -43.63
N SER A 1072 -6.03 7.23 -44.29
CA SER A 1072 -6.35 7.70 -45.65
C SER A 1072 -6.69 9.19 -45.66
N SER A 1073 -6.03 9.98 -46.51
CA SER A 1073 -6.22 11.43 -46.63
C SER A 1073 -7.54 11.82 -47.34
N ASN A 1074 -8.68 11.43 -46.78
CA ASN A 1074 -10.02 11.67 -47.31
C ASN A 1074 -11.05 11.84 -46.16
N ASN A 1075 -10.91 12.90 -45.36
CA ASN A 1075 -12.01 13.68 -44.75
C ASN A 1075 -11.52 14.86 -43.86
N LEU A 1076 -10.44 15.55 -44.26
CA LEU A 1076 -10.08 16.85 -43.67
C LEU A 1076 -10.83 18.01 -44.38
N LEU A 1077 -12.17 17.92 -44.44
CA LEU A 1077 -13.07 19.00 -44.87
C LEU A 1077 -14.45 18.80 -44.22
N SER A 1078 -14.98 19.90 -43.66
CA SER A 1078 -16.08 19.98 -42.68
C SER A 1078 -15.76 19.35 -41.30
N SER A 1079 -16.06 19.98 -40.16
CA SER A 1079 -16.68 21.29 -39.92
C SER A 1079 -15.76 22.23 -39.12
N SER A 1080 -15.69 23.48 -39.58
CA SER A 1080 -15.28 24.64 -38.78
C SER A 1080 -16.45 25.62 -38.77
N GLU A 1081 -16.51 26.48 -37.75
CA GLU A 1081 -17.62 27.42 -37.47
C GLU A 1081 -18.94 26.72 -37.05
N GLY A 1082 -19.62 27.15 -35.98
CA GLY A 1082 -19.27 28.15 -34.98
C GLY A 1082 -20.30 28.18 -33.84
N GLY A 1083 -19.94 28.75 -32.68
CA GLY A 1083 -20.81 28.70 -31.49
C GLY A 1083 -20.30 29.48 -30.30
N SER A 1084 -20.22 30.81 -30.42
CA SER A 1084 -20.00 31.70 -29.27
C SER A 1084 -21.32 31.96 -28.52
N ASN A 1085 -21.38 31.66 -27.22
CA ASN A 1085 -22.09 32.44 -26.19
C ASN A 1085 -21.91 31.83 -24.78
N ALA A 1086 -22.12 32.67 -23.76
CA ALA A 1086 -22.17 32.35 -22.33
C ALA A 1086 -23.01 31.09 -22.00
N PHE A 1087 -22.75 30.36 -20.90
CA PHE A 1087 -22.14 30.79 -19.63
C PHE A 1087 -20.76 30.19 -19.33
#